data_AF-A0AA88RKE0-F1
#
_entry.id   AF-A0AA88RKE0-F1
#
_cell.length_a   1.000
_cell.length_b   1.000
_cell.length_c   1.000
_cell.angle_alpha   90.00
_cell.angle_beta   90.00
_cell.angle_gamma   90.00
#
_symmetry.space_group_name_H-M   'P 1'
#
loop_
_entity.id
_entity.type
_entity.pdbx_description
1 polymer ?
#
loop_
_entity_poly.entity_id
_entity_poly.type
_entity_poly.pdbx_seq_one_letter_code
_entity_poly.pdbx_strand_id
1 'polypeptide(L)'
;MAARRISSLLSRSLTSSSSAASLYRGAVQLKPPSSSSSFSSSKSLSCTSGATKLCYLKLPHESLPRDVVSSGKNSHLGGIYHYSTAAAIDEPIKPPVYVNYTKLLIDGKFVDAASGKTFPTLDPRTGDVIAHVAEGDAEDINRAVAAARKAFDEGPWPKMTAYERQRIMLRFADLLEKHNDEIAALETWDNGKPFEQAAKIEVPMFTRLFRYYAGWADKIHGLTIPADGSFHVQTLHEPIGVAGQIIPWNFPLVMFGWKVGPALACGNTVVLKTAEQTPLSALFVAKLFHEAGLPPGVLNIVSGFGPTAGAALCSHMDVDKLAFTGSTETGKIVLELSARSNLKPVTLELGGKSPFIVCEDADVDNAVEMAHFALFFNQGQCCCAGSRTYVHERVYDEFVEKAKARAMKRVVGDPFKAGVEQGPQHSLSNQIDSEQFEKILKYIRSGIESGASLESGGERFGTQGYYIKPTVFSNVQEDMLIAKDEIFGPVQSILKYKDLDEVVRRANASRYGLAAGIFTQSLDTANTLMRALRVGTVWINCFDTFDAAIPFGGYKMSGQGREKGEYSLKNYLQVKAVVTALKNPAWQIGVVLCTMAARRILSRSFFPPSVGYLSPGKRPYQGRGTCNYSTAAAIEEPIKPSVNVHYTKLLIDGQFVSAASGKTFPTLDPRTGDVIAHVAEGDAEDINRAVAAARKAFDEGRWPKMTAYERSRIMLRFADLLEKHNDEIAALETWDNGKPFKQSAKVEVPMFTRLFRYYAGWADKVHGLTVPADGSFHVQTLHEPIGVAGQIIPWNFPLLMFAWKVGPALACGNTVVLKTAEQTPLSALYAAKLLHEAGLPSGVLNVVSGFGRTAGTALCSHMDVDKLAFTGSTETGKIVLELAAKSNLKPVTLELGGKSPFIVCEDADVDKAVELAHFAVFFNQGQCCCAGSRTYVHERVYDEFVEKAKARASSRVVGDPFKEGVEQGPQIDLKQYEKILMFIQSGIESGASLESGGERMGTKGYYIKPTVFSDVKDDMLIAKDEIFGPVQSILKFKDLGEVIRRANASRYGLAAGVFTHNIDTANTLTRALRVGTVWINCFDIFDAAIPFGGYKMSGHGREKGEYSLKNYLQVKAVVTPLKNPAWL
;
A
#
# COMPACT_ATOMS: atom_id res chain seq x y z
N MET A 1 -26.21 31.60 -35.86
CA MET A 1 -26.43 31.79 -37.31
C MET A 1 -25.19 31.23 -38.01
N ALA A 2 -25.27 30.07 -38.67
CA ALA A 2 -25.55 29.89 -40.11
C ALA A 2 -24.29 30.17 -40.99
N ALA A 3 -23.84 29.30 -41.92
CA ALA A 3 -24.27 27.95 -42.27
C ALA A 3 -23.19 27.13 -43.05
N ARG A 4 -23.08 25.83 -42.74
CA ARG A 4 -23.04 24.65 -43.64
C ARG A 4 -22.41 24.72 -45.07
N ARG A 5 -21.50 23.74 -45.34
CA ARG A 5 -21.64 22.52 -46.22
C ARG A 5 -20.71 22.32 -47.45
N ILE A 6 -20.34 21.03 -47.63
CA ILE A 6 -20.04 20.25 -48.89
C ILE A 6 -18.64 20.46 -49.52
N SER A 7 -17.72 19.46 -49.59
CA SER A 7 -17.63 18.23 -50.44
C SER A 7 -17.21 18.51 -51.91
N SER A 8 -16.45 17.69 -52.67
CA SER A 8 -15.68 16.43 -52.45
C SER A 8 -14.87 16.09 -53.75
N LEU A 9 -14.32 14.86 -53.87
CA LEU A 9 -13.87 14.09 -55.07
C LEU A 9 -12.32 13.85 -55.16
N LEU A 10 -11.83 12.61 -54.92
CA LEU A 10 -11.59 11.47 -55.86
C LEU A 10 -10.24 11.58 -56.63
N SER A 11 -9.50 10.51 -56.99
CA SER A 11 -9.57 9.06 -56.69
C SER A 11 -8.32 8.33 -57.23
N ARG A 12 -8.04 7.10 -56.74
CA ARG A 12 -7.84 5.89 -57.58
C ARG A 12 -7.76 4.62 -56.72
N SER A 13 -8.08 3.48 -57.33
CA SER A 13 -8.51 2.24 -56.65
C SER A 13 -8.17 0.96 -57.46
N LEU A 14 -8.48 -0.22 -56.88
CA LEU A 14 -8.51 -1.58 -57.48
C LEU A 14 -7.13 -2.28 -57.56
N THR A 15 -6.95 -3.61 -57.36
CA THR A 15 -7.83 -4.79 -57.09
C THR A 15 -6.93 -5.92 -56.47
N SER A 16 -7.35 -7.09 -55.94
CA SER A 16 -8.55 -7.95 -56.13
C SER A 16 -8.87 -8.85 -54.90
N SER A 17 -10.06 -9.47 -54.91
CA SER A 17 -10.62 -10.45 -53.94
C SER A 17 -10.24 -11.92 -54.28
N SER A 18 -10.79 -13.05 -53.78
CA SER A 18 -11.99 -13.40 -52.97
C SER A 18 -12.02 -14.91 -52.63
N SER A 19 -12.61 -15.31 -51.47
CA SER A 19 -13.55 -16.46 -51.32
C SER A 19 -13.86 -16.69 -49.82
N ALA A 20 -15.00 -17.21 -49.35
CA ALA A 20 -16.41 -17.30 -49.76
C ALA A 20 -17.10 -18.24 -48.73
N ALA A 21 -18.36 -18.00 -48.33
CA ALA A 21 -19.11 -18.88 -47.44
C ALA A 21 -20.56 -19.04 -47.93
N SER A 22 -21.17 -20.25 -47.81
CA SER A 22 -22.61 -20.48 -48.04
C SER A 22 -23.07 -21.92 -47.67
N LEU A 23 -24.38 -22.05 -47.40
CA LEU A 23 -25.28 -23.23 -47.29
C LEU A 23 -25.62 -23.66 -45.84
N TYR A 24 -26.88 -23.86 -45.40
CA TYR A 24 -28.23 -23.96 -46.03
C TYR A 24 -29.25 -22.99 -45.32
N ARG A 25 -30.17 -22.26 -45.97
CA ARG A 25 -31.57 -22.59 -46.45
C ARG A 25 -32.47 -23.35 -45.43
N GLY A 26 -33.73 -22.97 -45.14
CA GLY A 26 -34.54 -21.76 -45.45
C GLY A 26 -36.08 -21.95 -45.28
N ALA A 27 -36.88 -20.85 -45.37
CA ALA A 27 -38.35 -20.78 -45.64
C ALA A 27 -39.38 -21.34 -44.59
N VAL A 28 -40.67 -20.92 -44.45
CA VAL A 28 -41.49 -19.77 -44.97
C VAL A 28 -42.87 -19.66 -44.21
N GLN A 29 -43.45 -18.44 -44.09
CA GLN A 29 -44.88 -18.00 -43.93
C GLN A 29 -45.89 -18.43 -42.80
N LEU A 30 -46.54 -17.38 -42.24
CA LEU A 30 -47.99 -17.09 -42.04
C LEU A 30 -48.98 -17.94 -41.17
N LYS A 31 -49.43 -17.29 -40.07
CA LYS A 31 -50.79 -17.16 -39.47
C LYS A 31 -51.60 -18.38 -38.91
N PRO A 32 -52.51 -18.15 -37.91
CA PRO A 32 -53.18 -19.19 -37.09
C PRO A 32 -54.66 -19.46 -37.52
N PRO A 33 -55.40 -20.45 -36.95
CA PRO A 33 -56.25 -20.19 -35.75
C PRO A 33 -56.61 -21.41 -34.82
N SER A 34 -57.30 -21.13 -33.69
CA SER A 34 -58.30 -21.98 -32.94
C SER A 34 -57.86 -23.33 -32.29
N SER A 35 -58.46 -23.85 -31.19
CA SER A 35 -59.47 -23.37 -30.21
C SER A 35 -59.63 -24.32 -29.00
N SER A 36 -60.36 -23.89 -27.94
CA SER A 36 -61.05 -24.67 -26.87
C SER A 36 -60.21 -25.52 -25.89
N SER A 37 -60.52 -25.72 -24.59
CA SER A 37 -61.57 -25.26 -23.64
C SER A 37 -61.10 -25.63 -22.19
N SER A 38 -61.61 -25.19 -21.03
CA SER A 38 -62.90 -24.58 -20.63
C SER A 38 -62.88 -24.03 -19.17
N PHE A 39 -63.56 -22.89 -18.92
CA PHE A 39 -64.27 -22.47 -17.67
C PHE A 39 -63.47 -22.27 -16.35
N SER A 40 -63.73 -21.27 -15.47
CA SER A 40 -64.73 -20.16 -15.39
C SER A 40 -64.22 -19.10 -14.36
N SER A 41 -64.77 -17.89 -14.10
CA SER A 41 -65.82 -17.03 -14.71
C SER A 41 -65.78 -15.60 -14.08
N SER A 42 -66.37 -14.60 -14.77
CA SER A 42 -67.04 -13.33 -14.32
C SER A 42 -66.47 -12.49 -13.13
N LYS A 43 -66.39 -11.14 -13.14
CA LYS A 43 -67.14 -10.04 -13.80
C LYS A 43 -66.21 -8.79 -13.97
N SER A 44 -66.18 -8.10 -15.12
CA SER A 44 -66.79 -6.75 -15.41
C SER A 44 -66.36 -5.59 -14.46
N LEU A 45 -66.02 -4.35 -14.85
CA LEU A 45 -66.23 -3.58 -16.09
C LEU A 45 -65.32 -2.31 -16.17
N SER A 46 -64.92 -1.94 -17.39
CA SER A 46 -64.88 -0.58 -18.00
C SER A 46 -63.92 0.58 -17.61
N CYS A 47 -63.24 1.07 -18.67
CA CYS A 47 -63.16 2.45 -19.18
C CYS A 47 -62.19 3.52 -18.62
N THR A 48 -61.50 4.16 -19.60
CA THR A 48 -61.15 5.60 -19.72
C THR A 48 -60.30 6.25 -18.61
N SER A 49 -59.01 6.53 -18.84
CA SER A 49 -58.42 7.65 -19.62
C SER A 49 -58.43 9.01 -18.92
N GLY A 50 -57.31 9.74 -18.97
CA GLY A 50 -57.25 11.17 -18.66
C GLY A 50 -56.03 11.54 -17.82
N ALA A 51 -55.13 12.36 -18.40
CA ALA A 51 -54.03 12.96 -17.66
C ALA A 51 -54.47 14.28 -17.00
N THR A 52 -53.80 14.67 -15.91
CA THR A 52 -53.99 16.00 -15.30
C THR A 52 -52.64 16.68 -15.05
N LYS A 53 -52.56 17.96 -15.44
CA LYS A 53 -51.39 18.84 -15.26
C LYS A 53 -51.38 19.51 -13.88
N LEU A 54 -50.25 20.15 -13.57
CA LEU A 54 -50.04 21.13 -12.49
C LEU A 54 -51.20 22.12 -12.30
N CYS A 55 -51.37 22.60 -11.06
CA CYS A 55 -51.73 23.99 -10.79
C CYS A 55 -51.20 24.48 -9.42
N TYR A 56 -50.83 25.76 -9.35
CA TYR A 56 -50.47 26.51 -8.14
C TYR A 56 -51.73 26.99 -7.38
N LEU A 57 -51.64 27.13 -6.04
CA LEU A 57 -52.32 28.15 -5.21
C LEU A 57 -51.55 28.26 -3.87
N LYS A 58 -51.04 29.41 -3.38
CA LYS A 58 -51.64 30.69 -2.91
C LYS A 58 -52.08 30.67 -1.42
N LEU A 59 -51.44 31.53 -0.63
CA LEU A 59 -51.74 31.89 0.76
C LEU A 59 -52.97 32.82 0.88
N PRO A 60 -53.55 32.94 2.09
CA PRO A 60 -54.15 34.20 2.55
C PRO A 60 -53.54 34.72 3.88
N HIS A 61 -53.51 36.05 4.01
CA HIS A 61 -53.36 36.78 5.28
C HIS A 61 -54.76 37.04 5.88
N GLU A 62 -54.87 37.08 7.21
CA GLU A 62 -55.98 37.78 7.90
C GLU A 62 -55.46 38.64 9.08
N SER A 63 -56.32 39.53 9.56
CA SER A 63 -55.96 40.81 10.19
C SER A 63 -56.48 41.01 11.62
N LEU A 64 -55.78 41.88 12.36
CA LEU A 64 -56.14 42.39 13.69
C LEU A 64 -57.47 43.16 13.73
N PRO A 65 -58.05 43.31 14.93
CA PRO A 65 -58.62 44.58 15.35
C PRO A 65 -58.03 45.12 16.69
N ARG A 66 -58.01 46.46 16.81
CA ARG A 66 -57.96 47.21 18.08
C ARG A 66 -59.42 47.56 18.48
N ASP A 67 -59.82 48.16 19.60
CA ASP A 67 -59.21 48.93 20.71
C ASP A 67 -60.04 48.68 22.00
N VAL A 68 -59.56 49.15 23.18
CA VAL A 68 -60.35 49.87 24.23
C VAL A 68 -59.41 50.28 25.39
N VAL A 69 -59.76 51.36 26.12
CA VAL A 69 -58.80 52.25 26.80
C VAL A 69 -59.09 52.45 28.31
N SER A 70 -58.01 52.47 29.12
CA SER A 70 -57.90 53.04 30.49
C SER A 70 -58.65 52.29 31.63
N SER A 71 -58.33 52.44 32.93
CA SER A 71 -57.39 53.35 33.63
C SER A 71 -56.88 52.73 34.95
N GLY A 72 -55.73 53.16 35.47
CA GLY A 72 -55.22 52.76 36.80
C GLY A 72 -53.82 53.35 37.08
N LYS A 73 -53.62 54.03 38.23
CA LYS A 73 -52.40 54.79 38.56
C LYS A 73 -51.49 54.09 39.57
N ASN A 74 -50.26 54.62 39.69
CA ASN A 74 -49.24 54.43 40.74
C ASN A 74 -48.45 53.11 40.71
N SER A 75 -47.17 53.04 41.09
CA SER A 75 -46.12 54.08 41.24
C SER A 75 -44.73 53.43 41.45
N HIS A 76 -43.66 54.19 41.16
CA HIS A 76 -42.27 54.05 41.64
C HIS A 76 -41.33 52.93 41.15
N LEU A 77 -40.12 53.41 40.78
CA LEU A 77 -38.76 52.86 41.03
C LEU A 77 -38.28 51.58 40.31
N GLY A 78 -37.49 51.83 39.26
CA GLY A 78 -36.15 51.25 39.00
C GLY A 78 -35.86 49.77 39.32
N GLY A 79 -35.68 48.98 38.26
CA GLY A 79 -35.04 47.66 38.33
C GLY A 79 -34.34 47.32 37.01
N ILE A 80 -33.05 47.01 37.06
CA ILE A 80 -32.29 46.47 35.92
C ILE A 80 -32.70 45.01 35.74
N TYR A 81 -33.42 44.70 34.66
CA TYR A 81 -33.78 43.33 34.34
C TYR A 81 -32.62 42.62 33.63
N HIS A 82 -31.83 41.88 34.41
CA HIS A 82 -31.06 40.77 33.88
C HIS A 82 -32.04 39.74 33.29
N TYR A 83 -32.04 39.59 31.96
CA TYR A 83 -32.71 38.48 31.31
C TYR A 83 -31.93 37.18 31.57
N SER A 84 -32.33 36.46 32.62
CA SER A 84 -31.92 35.08 32.83
C SER A 84 -32.59 34.20 31.77
N THR A 85 -31.83 33.78 30.75
CA THR A 85 -32.24 32.72 29.83
C THR A 85 -31.84 31.36 30.39
N ALA A 86 -32.41 30.99 31.53
CA ALA A 86 -32.42 29.61 31.99
C ALA A 86 -33.39 28.82 31.09
N ALA A 87 -32.91 28.36 29.94
CA ALA A 87 -33.66 27.44 29.09
C ALA A 87 -33.79 26.10 29.83
N ALA A 88 -35.00 25.78 30.27
CA ALA A 88 -35.32 24.43 30.71
C ALA A 88 -35.12 23.47 29.53
N ILE A 89 -34.45 22.36 29.79
CA ILE A 89 -34.19 21.32 28.79
C ILE A 89 -35.33 20.30 28.91
N ASP A 90 -36.01 20.02 27.79
CA ASP A 90 -37.02 18.96 27.70
C ASP A 90 -36.41 17.60 28.10
N GLU A 91 -37.21 16.66 28.63
CA GLU A 91 -36.74 15.29 28.86
C GLU A 91 -36.20 14.67 27.55
N PRO A 92 -35.06 13.95 27.59
CA PRO A 92 -34.48 13.35 26.39
C PRO A 92 -35.44 12.42 25.67
N ILE A 93 -35.52 12.56 24.34
CA ILE A 93 -36.41 11.76 23.50
C ILE A 93 -35.94 10.31 23.56
N LYS A 94 -36.84 9.41 24.01
CA LYS A 94 -36.56 7.98 24.02
C LYS A 94 -36.45 7.44 22.59
N PRO A 95 -35.32 6.82 22.19
CA PRO A 95 -35.15 6.32 20.83
C PRO A 95 -36.14 5.19 20.50
N PRO A 96 -36.67 5.11 19.26
CA PRO A 96 -37.65 4.10 18.85
C PRO A 96 -36.98 2.77 18.46
N VAL A 97 -35.95 2.33 19.20
CA VAL A 97 -35.15 1.14 18.88
C VAL A 97 -34.75 0.35 20.14
N TYR A 98 -34.60 -0.97 20.01
CA TYR A 98 -34.20 -1.87 21.09
C TYR A 98 -32.81 -2.46 20.83
N VAL A 99 -31.95 -2.45 21.85
CA VAL A 99 -30.59 -3.00 21.76
C VAL A 99 -30.62 -4.51 22.00
N ASN A 100 -30.75 -5.26 20.90
CA ASN A 100 -30.88 -6.73 20.91
C ASN A 100 -29.55 -7.47 20.69
N TYR A 101 -28.47 -6.78 20.29
CA TYR A 101 -27.19 -7.38 19.91
C TYR A 101 -26.04 -6.76 20.70
N THR A 102 -25.62 -7.44 21.77
CA THR A 102 -24.55 -6.99 22.69
C THR A 102 -23.39 -7.97 22.81
N LYS A 103 -23.48 -9.13 22.15
CA LYS A 103 -22.49 -10.21 22.15
C LYS A 103 -21.48 -10.04 21.01
N LEU A 104 -20.31 -10.67 21.13
CA LEU A 104 -19.30 -10.72 20.05
C LEU A 104 -19.83 -11.55 18.88
N LEU A 105 -19.46 -11.23 17.65
CA LEU A 105 -19.72 -12.09 16.49
C LEU A 105 -18.48 -12.92 16.14
N ILE A 106 -18.52 -14.23 16.36
CA ILE A 106 -17.42 -15.15 16.02
C ILE A 106 -18.01 -16.38 15.32
N ASP A 107 -17.41 -16.79 14.19
CA ASP A 107 -17.84 -17.96 13.40
C ASP A 107 -19.36 -17.94 13.06
N GLY A 108 -19.88 -16.76 12.72
CA GLY A 108 -21.29 -16.55 12.40
C GLY A 108 -22.27 -16.69 13.57
N LYS A 109 -21.79 -16.65 14.81
CA LYS A 109 -22.61 -16.77 16.03
C LYS A 109 -22.35 -15.60 16.98
N PHE A 110 -23.42 -15.10 17.59
CA PHE A 110 -23.35 -14.15 18.69
C PHE A 110 -22.99 -14.89 19.99
N VAL A 111 -21.80 -14.63 20.52
CA VAL A 111 -21.20 -15.32 21.68
C VAL A 111 -20.72 -14.33 22.74
N ASP A 112 -20.80 -14.75 24.00
CA ASP A 112 -20.18 -13.99 25.09
C ASP A 112 -18.65 -14.01 24.96
N ALA A 113 -17.99 -13.01 25.55
CA ALA A 113 -16.54 -13.00 25.68
C ALA A 113 -16.06 -14.22 26.46
N ALA A 114 -14.88 -14.75 26.14
CA ALA A 114 -14.31 -15.92 26.82
C ALA A 114 -14.13 -15.69 28.33
N SER A 115 -13.97 -14.43 28.75
CA SER A 115 -13.88 -13.99 30.14
C SER A 115 -15.22 -13.87 30.87
N GLY A 116 -16.36 -13.90 30.14
CA GLY A 116 -17.69 -13.56 30.65
C GLY A 116 -17.90 -12.08 30.99
N LYS A 117 -16.89 -11.22 30.79
CA LYS A 117 -16.96 -9.79 31.11
C LYS A 117 -17.84 -9.01 30.13
N THR A 118 -18.35 -7.89 30.62
CA THR A 118 -19.03 -6.87 29.81
C THR A 118 -18.61 -5.47 30.24
N PHE A 119 -18.64 -4.52 29.31
CA PHE A 119 -18.51 -3.09 29.57
C PHE A 119 -19.80 -2.37 29.16
N PRO A 120 -20.19 -1.26 29.83
CA PRO A 120 -21.34 -0.46 29.41
C PRO A 120 -20.99 0.43 28.21
N THR A 121 -21.93 0.59 27.28
CA THR A 121 -21.96 1.77 26.38
C THR A 121 -22.95 2.79 26.93
N LEU A 122 -22.65 4.08 26.76
CA LEU A 122 -23.28 5.20 27.48
C LEU A 122 -23.93 6.19 26.52
N ASP A 123 -25.09 6.73 26.90
CA ASP A 123 -25.80 7.78 26.16
C ASP A 123 -25.12 9.14 26.39
N PRO A 124 -24.48 9.77 25.37
CA PRO A 124 -23.76 11.03 25.57
C PRO A 124 -24.69 12.23 25.87
N ARG A 125 -26.02 12.05 25.73
CA ARG A 125 -27.03 13.05 26.08
C ARG A 125 -27.29 13.12 27.59
N THR A 126 -27.10 12.01 28.32
CA THR A 126 -27.46 11.92 29.74
C THR A 126 -26.35 11.40 30.64
N GLY A 127 -25.46 10.55 30.13
CA GLY A 127 -24.48 9.76 30.88
C GLY A 127 -24.97 8.36 31.28
N ASP A 128 -26.21 7.99 30.96
CA ASP A 128 -26.82 6.71 31.37
C ASP A 128 -26.32 5.52 30.54
N VAL A 129 -26.36 4.33 31.13
CA VAL A 129 -26.03 3.09 30.41
C VAL A 129 -27.12 2.73 29.41
N ILE A 130 -26.76 2.63 28.13
CA ILE A 130 -27.64 2.12 27.07
C ILE A 130 -27.75 0.59 27.17
N ALA A 131 -26.59 -0.09 27.22
CA ALA A 131 -26.49 -1.55 27.27
C ALA A 131 -25.11 -1.99 27.78
N HIS A 132 -25.03 -3.23 28.29
CA HIS A 132 -23.78 -3.93 28.55
C HIS A 132 -23.39 -4.79 27.36
N VAL A 133 -22.17 -4.58 26.84
CA VAL A 133 -21.60 -5.24 25.66
C VAL A 133 -20.46 -6.16 26.07
N ALA A 134 -20.34 -7.32 25.44
CA ALA A 134 -19.28 -8.29 25.74
C ALA A 134 -17.88 -7.68 25.56
N GLU A 135 -17.03 -7.84 26.59
CA GLU A 135 -15.65 -7.34 26.61
C GLU A 135 -14.70 -8.41 26.04
N GLY A 136 -14.54 -8.40 24.72
CA GLY A 136 -13.58 -9.26 24.04
C GLY A 136 -12.15 -8.91 24.41
N ASP A 137 -11.33 -9.94 24.58
CA ASP A 137 -9.90 -9.84 24.90
C ASP A 137 -9.06 -10.69 23.91
N ALA A 138 -7.78 -10.89 24.19
CA ALA A 138 -6.85 -11.64 23.34
C ALA A 138 -7.36 -13.03 22.93
N GLU A 139 -8.05 -13.76 23.83
CA GLU A 139 -8.60 -15.07 23.50
C GLU A 139 -9.78 -14.99 22.52
N ASP A 140 -10.62 -13.97 22.62
CA ASP A 140 -11.70 -13.75 21.66
C ASP A 140 -11.17 -13.33 20.28
N ILE A 141 -10.06 -12.59 20.26
CA ILE A 141 -9.30 -12.33 19.03
C ILE A 141 -8.70 -13.61 18.46
N ASN A 142 -8.09 -14.50 19.27
CA ASN A 142 -7.59 -15.79 18.80
C ASN A 142 -8.70 -16.62 18.15
N ARG A 143 -9.86 -16.73 18.82
CA ARG A 143 -11.06 -17.42 18.32
C ARG A 143 -11.56 -16.80 17.01
N ALA A 144 -11.64 -15.48 16.91
CA ALA A 144 -12.07 -14.76 15.72
C ALA A 144 -11.08 -14.90 14.55
N VAL A 145 -9.77 -14.81 14.79
CA VAL A 145 -8.75 -15.00 13.74
C VAL A 145 -8.69 -16.45 13.28
N ALA A 146 -8.83 -17.43 14.18
CA ALA A 146 -8.94 -18.84 13.81
C ALA A 146 -10.16 -19.11 12.91
N ALA A 147 -11.32 -18.54 13.24
CA ALA A 147 -12.52 -18.61 12.40
C ALA A 147 -12.31 -17.93 11.03
N ALA A 148 -11.74 -16.73 11.00
CA ALA A 148 -11.43 -16.00 9.76
C ALA A 148 -10.41 -16.75 8.88
N ARG A 149 -9.36 -17.32 9.49
CA ARG A 149 -8.34 -18.12 8.81
C ARG A 149 -8.94 -19.38 8.20
N LYS A 150 -9.77 -20.11 8.96
CA LYS A 150 -10.47 -21.30 8.46
C LYS A 150 -11.43 -20.95 7.31
N ALA A 151 -12.20 -19.88 7.45
CA ALA A 151 -13.11 -19.41 6.40
C ALA A 151 -12.39 -18.96 5.11
N PHE A 152 -11.12 -18.56 5.19
CA PHE A 152 -10.28 -18.23 4.04
C PHE A 152 -9.58 -19.45 3.44
N ASP A 153 -8.86 -20.24 4.26
CA ASP A 153 -8.03 -21.35 3.78
C ASP A 153 -8.90 -22.55 3.32
N GLU A 154 -9.92 -22.90 4.10
CA GLU A 154 -10.80 -24.06 3.86
C GLU A 154 -12.17 -23.64 3.31
N GLY A 155 -12.72 -22.52 3.78
CA GLY A 155 -14.08 -22.07 3.49
C GLY A 155 -14.35 -21.68 2.04
N PRO A 156 -15.63 -21.39 1.71
CA PRO A 156 -16.06 -21.14 0.35
C PRO A 156 -15.76 -19.72 -0.14
N TRP A 157 -15.54 -18.74 0.73
CA TRP A 157 -15.57 -17.31 0.36
C TRP A 157 -14.56 -16.87 -0.72
N PRO A 158 -13.25 -17.20 -0.62
CA PRO A 158 -12.30 -16.90 -1.71
C PRO A 158 -12.44 -17.86 -2.91
N LYS A 159 -13.19 -18.96 -2.77
CA LYS A 159 -13.45 -19.96 -3.82
C LYS A 159 -14.74 -19.66 -4.60
N MET A 160 -15.66 -18.90 -4.02
CA MET A 160 -16.85 -18.37 -4.67
C MET A 160 -16.46 -17.52 -5.88
N THR A 161 -17.30 -17.56 -6.91
CA THR A 161 -17.21 -16.64 -8.02
C THR A 161 -17.37 -15.20 -7.53
N ALA A 162 -16.79 -14.26 -8.27
CA ALA A 162 -16.99 -12.83 -8.04
C ALA A 162 -18.48 -12.44 -7.96
N TYR A 163 -19.29 -13.03 -8.85
CA TYR A 163 -20.73 -12.82 -8.93
C TYR A 163 -21.48 -13.32 -7.68
N GLU A 164 -21.05 -14.43 -7.07
CA GLU A 164 -21.64 -14.91 -5.81
C GLU A 164 -21.37 -13.96 -4.64
N ARG A 165 -20.13 -13.46 -4.51
CA ARG A 165 -19.80 -12.43 -3.50
C ARG A 165 -20.59 -11.15 -3.74
N GLN A 166 -20.68 -10.69 -5.00
CA GLN A 166 -21.47 -9.53 -5.41
C GLN A 166 -22.94 -9.66 -5.00
N ARG A 167 -23.60 -10.80 -5.26
CA ARG A 167 -25.00 -11.02 -4.89
C ARG A 167 -25.23 -10.90 -3.38
N ILE A 168 -24.33 -11.44 -2.56
CA ILE A 168 -24.41 -11.36 -1.09
C ILE A 168 -24.25 -9.89 -0.64
N MET A 169 -23.28 -9.16 -1.20
CA MET A 169 -23.05 -7.75 -0.87
C MET A 169 -24.19 -6.81 -1.32
N LEU A 170 -24.81 -7.07 -2.47
CA LEU A 170 -26.00 -6.32 -2.92
C LEU A 170 -27.19 -6.58 -2.01
N ARG A 171 -27.48 -7.85 -1.69
CA ARG A 171 -28.55 -8.22 -0.77
C ARG A 171 -28.35 -7.63 0.64
N PHE A 172 -27.11 -7.52 1.10
CA PHE A 172 -26.79 -6.81 2.33
C PHE A 172 -27.14 -5.31 2.23
N ALA A 173 -26.77 -4.63 1.13
CA ALA A 173 -27.15 -3.23 0.92
C ALA A 173 -28.68 -3.02 0.90
N ASP A 174 -29.44 -3.94 0.30
CA ASP A 174 -30.91 -3.86 0.28
C ASP A 174 -31.53 -4.06 1.69
N LEU A 175 -30.87 -4.86 2.56
CA LEU A 175 -31.25 -4.98 3.97
C LEU A 175 -30.92 -3.71 4.78
N LEU A 176 -29.84 -3.00 4.45
CA LEU A 176 -29.51 -1.73 5.10
C LEU A 176 -30.58 -0.66 4.86
N GLU A 177 -31.06 -0.52 3.62
CA GLU A 177 -32.15 0.42 3.31
C GLU A 177 -33.44 0.07 4.03
N LYS A 178 -33.78 -1.23 4.11
CA LYS A 178 -34.96 -1.71 4.81
C LYS A 178 -34.95 -1.36 6.31
N HIS A 179 -33.76 -1.34 6.93
CA HIS A 179 -33.58 -1.07 8.35
C HIS A 179 -32.97 0.33 8.63
N ASN A 180 -33.08 1.28 7.68
CA ASN A 180 -32.45 2.60 7.76
C ASN A 180 -32.69 3.32 9.08
N ASP A 181 -33.95 3.37 9.54
CA ASP A 181 -34.34 4.16 10.70
C ASP A 181 -33.91 3.48 12.02
N GLU A 182 -33.94 2.15 12.10
CA GLU A 182 -33.39 1.39 13.23
C GLU A 182 -31.88 1.62 13.36
N ILE A 183 -31.16 1.55 12.24
CA ILE A 183 -29.71 1.76 12.17
C ILE A 183 -29.36 3.21 12.54
N ALA A 184 -30.09 4.19 11.98
CA ALA A 184 -29.88 5.59 12.27
C ALA A 184 -30.20 5.94 13.74
N ALA A 185 -31.23 5.33 14.33
CA ALA A 185 -31.55 5.50 15.75
C ALA A 185 -30.44 4.94 16.65
N LEU A 186 -29.87 3.77 16.34
CA LEU A 186 -28.72 3.22 17.06
C LEU A 186 -27.48 4.12 16.92
N GLU A 187 -27.14 4.56 15.71
CA GLU A 187 -26.04 5.51 15.48
C GLU A 187 -26.22 6.81 16.28
N THR A 188 -27.43 7.37 16.29
CA THR A 188 -27.76 8.61 17.02
C THR A 188 -27.63 8.42 18.53
N TRP A 189 -28.11 7.29 19.06
CA TRP A 189 -28.12 7.00 20.49
C TRP A 189 -26.73 6.68 21.04
N ASP A 190 -25.97 5.84 20.34
CA ASP A 190 -24.65 5.35 20.75
C ASP A 190 -23.58 6.44 20.53
N ASN A 191 -23.63 7.22 19.43
CA ASN A 191 -22.63 8.25 19.14
C ASN A 191 -22.98 9.68 19.63
N GLY A 192 -24.25 10.11 19.52
CA GLY A 192 -24.69 11.49 19.82
C GLY A 192 -24.88 12.40 18.60
N LYS A 193 -24.55 11.96 17.38
CA LYS A 193 -24.86 12.70 16.13
C LYS A 193 -26.36 12.90 15.91
N PRO A 194 -26.82 13.98 15.22
CA PRO A 194 -28.22 14.18 14.87
C PRO A 194 -28.84 13.02 14.06
N PHE A 195 -30.07 12.65 14.38
CA PHE A 195 -30.81 11.58 13.71
C PHE A 195 -30.98 11.84 12.21
N GLU A 196 -31.23 13.09 11.83
CA GLU A 196 -31.35 13.46 10.41
C GLU A 196 -30.03 13.30 9.65
N GLN A 197 -28.87 13.52 10.30
CA GLN A 197 -27.55 13.28 9.71
C GLN A 197 -27.34 11.78 9.49
N ALA A 198 -27.62 10.95 10.51
CA ALA A 198 -27.51 9.50 10.42
C ALA A 198 -28.43 8.91 9.34
N ALA A 199 -29.72 9.25 9.37
CA ALA A 199 -30.75 8.67 8.50
C ALA A 199 -30.72 9.15 7.05
N LYS A 200 -30.30 10.40 6.79
CA LYS A 200 -30.36 11.00 5.44
C LYS A 200 -29.01 11.08 4.73
N ILE A 201 -27.89 10.94 5.45
CA ILE A 201 -26.53 11.09 4.90
C ILE A 201 -25.72 9.80 5.13
N GLU A 202 -25.54 9.40 6.38
CA GLU A 202 -24.54 8.36 6.70
C GLU A 202 -24.98 6.94 6.33
N VAL A 203 -26.20 6.53 6.69
CA VAL A 203 -26.71 5.19 6.32
C VAL A 203 -26.88 5.05 4.80
N PRO A 204 -27.41 6.05 4.05
CA PRO A 204 -27.37 6.02 2.58
C PRO A 204 -25.97 5.95 1.99
N MET A 205 -24.98 6.68 2.52
CA MET A 205 -23.58 6.62 2.07
C MET A 205 -22.97 5.23 2.33
N PHE A 206 -23.24 4.64 3.50
CA PHE A 206 -22.81 3.30 3.87
C PHE A 206 -23.37 2.24 2.91
N THR A 207 -24.69 2.28 2.65
CA THR A 207 -25.36 1.44 1.65
C THR A 207 -24.75 1.60 0.25
N ARG A 208 -24.57 2.84 -0.22
CA ARG A 208 -23.99 3.18 -1.53
C ARG A 208 -22.58 2.60 -1.71
N LEU A 209 -21.80 2.57 -0.63
CA LEU A 209 -20.45 2.00 -0.63
C LEU A 209 -20.43 0.48 -0.77
N PHE A 210 -21.37 -0.24 -0.14
CA PHE A 210 -21.52 -1.67 -0.36
C PHE A 210 -21.97 -2.02 -1.78
N ARG A 211 -22.88 -1.24 -2.37
CA ARG A 211 -23.25 -1.39 -3.79
C ARG A 211 -22.07 -1.12 -4.73
N TYR A 212 -21.28 -0.09 -4.44
CA TYR A 212 -20.06 0.23 -5.19
C TYR A 212 -19.08 -0.95 -5.21
N TYR A 213 -18.72 -1.48 -4.03
CA TYR A 213 -17.76 -2.58 -3.96
C TYR A 213 -18.32 -3.94 -4.41
N ALA A 214 -19.62 -4.18 -4.27
CA ALA A 214 -20.26 -5.33 -4.92
C ALA A 214 -20.07 -5.28 -6.44
N GLY A 215 -20.19 -4.08 -7.04
CA GLY A 215 -19.92 -3.83 -8.45
C GLY A 215 -18.43 -3.93 -8.86
N TRP A 216 -17.50 -4.03 -7.91
CA TRP A 216 -16.06 -4.24 -8.16
C TRP A 216 -15.60 -5.68 -8.03
N ALA A 217 -16.36 -6.55 -7.35
CA ALA A 217 -15.93 -7.92 -7.05
C ALA A 217 -15.56 -8.73 -8.31
N ASP A 218 -16.16 -8.40 -9.45
CA ASP A 218 -16.00 -9.00 -10.78
C ASP A 218 -15.08 -8.20 -11.73
N LYS A 219 -14.49 -7.08 -11.28
CA LYS A 219 -13.67 -6.15 -12.09
C LYS A 219 -12.22 -6.02 -11.60
N ILE A 220 -11.78 -6.95 -10.74
CA ILE A 220 -10.40 -7.03 -10.26
C ILE A 220 -9.56 -7.70 -11.34
N HIS A 221 -8.70 -6.91 -12.00
CA HIS A 221 -7.91 -7.36 -13.15
C HIS A 221 -6.41 -7.29 -12.89
N GLY A 222 -5.72 -8.36 -13.28
CA GLY A 222 -4.27 -8.34 -13.49
C GLY A 222 -3.88 -7.79 -14.87
N LEU A 223 -2.59 -7.87 -15.19
CA LEU A 223 -2.02 -7.42 -16.46
C LEU A 223 -1.34 -8.60 -17.17
N THR A 224 -1.45 -8.70 -18.49
CA THR A 224 -0.51 -9.48 -19.31
C THR A 224 0.66 -8.58 -19.67
N ILE A 225 1.88 -8.96 -19.26
CA ILE A 225 3.07 -8.12 -19.40
C ILE A 225 3.87 -8.56 -20.64
N PRO A 226 4.19 -7.64 -21.57
CA PRO A 226 5.19 -7.91 -22.59
C PRO A 226 6.58 -7.92 -21.93
N ALA A 227 7.18 -9.11 -21.83
CA ALA A 227 8.53 -9.31 -21.32
C ALA A 227 9.48 -9.71 -22.44
N ASP A 228 10.76 -9.39 -22.28
CA ASP A 228 11.81 -9.75 -23.23
C ASP A 228 12.05 -11.28 -23.20
N GLY A 229 12.16 -11.92 -24.37
CA GLY A 229 12.34 -13.38 -24.50
C GLY A 229 11.05 -14.19 -24.74
N SER A 230 11.16 -15.52 -24.72
CA SER A 230 10.06 -16.44 -25.07
C SER A 230 9.27 -16.87 -23.84
N PHE A 231 8.63 -15.91 -23.19
CA PHE A 231 7.85 -16.11 -21.96
C PHE A 231 6.44 -15.53 -22.10
N HIS A 232 5.45 -16.21 -21.52
CA HIS A 232 4.15 -15.60 -21.21
C HIS A 232 4.21 -15.09 -19.78
N VAL A 233 3.96 -13.79 -19.59
CA VAL A 233 3.94 -13.18 -18.27
C VAL A 233 2.61 -12.54 -17.99
N GLN A 234 2.07 -12.83 -16.82
CA GLN A 234 0.87 -12.20 -16.29
C GLN A 234 1.04 -11.85 -14.81
N THR A 235 0.29 -10.87 -14.33
CA THR A 235 0.09 -10.67 -12.89
C THR A 235 -1.27 -11.16 -12.48
N LEU A 236 -1.36 -11.81 -11.32
CA LEU A 236 -2.62 -12.12 -10.65
C LEU A 236 -2.81 -11.15 -9.48
N HIS A 237 -4.04 -10.69 -9.27
CA HIS A 237 -4.44 -9.99 -8.05
C HIS A 237 -5.27 -10.96 -7.21
N GLU A 238 -4.74 -11.33 -6.05
CA GLU A 238 -5.31 -12.36 -5.17
C GLU A 238 -5.68 -11.71 -3.82
N PRO A 239 -6.73 -12.16 -3.11
CA PRO A 239 -7.00 -11.66 -1.77
C PRO A 239 -5.78 -11.83 -0.85
N ILE A 240 -5.51 -10.82 -0.03
CA ILE A 240 -4.39 -10.82 0.91
C ILE A 240 -4.56 -11.87 2.04
N GLY A 241 -5.79 -12.21 2.40
CA GLY A 241 -6.14 -13.26 3.36
C GLY A 241 -7.03 -12.78 4.50
N VAL A 242 -6.56 -12.87 5.74
CA VAL A 242 -7.25 -12.39 6.93
C VAL A 242 -6.90 -10.93 7.19
N ALA A 243 -7.90 -10.04 7.11
CA ALA A 243 -7.76 -8.63 7.41
C ALA A 243 -8.22 -8.31 8.84
N GLY A 244 -7.28 -7.88 9.68
CA GLY A 244 -7.58 -7.24 10.97
C GLY A 244 -7.95 -5.78 10.75
N GLN A 245 -9.07 -5.35 11.30
CA GLN A 245 -9.63 -4.02 11.07
C GLN A 245 -9.98 -3.35 12.39
N ILE A 246 -9.66 -2.07 12.55
CA ILE A 246 -9.94 -1.30 13.77
C ILE A 246 -10.52 0.05 13.34
N ILE A 247 -11.67 0.42 13.90
CA ILE A 247 -12.42 1.63 13.54
C ILE A 247 -12.62 2.56 14.76
N PRO A 248 -12.72 3.89 14.53
CA PRO A 248 -13.00 4.88 15.56
C PRO A 248 -14.51 5.02 15.79
N TRP A 249 -14.86 5.86 16.76
CA TRP A 249 -16.23 6.06 17.25
C TRP A 249 -17.04 7.16 16.56
N ASN A 250 -16.41 8.02 15.74
CA ASN A 250 -17.08 9.23 15.24
C ASN A 250 -18.04 8.98 14.08
N PHE A 251 -17.70 8.06 13.18
CA PHE A 251 -18.59 7.59 12.11
C PHE A 251 -18.56 6.04 12.03
N PRO A 252 -19.11 5.32 13.03
CA PRO A 252 -18.88 3.89 13.22
C PRO A 252 -19.22 3.06 11.98
N LEU A 253 -20.42 3.20 11.42
CA LEU A 253 -20.80 2.47 10.21
C LEU A 253 -20.10 2.95 8.93
N VAL A 254 -19.87 4.25 8.75
CA VAL A 254 -19.12 4.73 7.58
C VAL A 254 -17.71 4.12 7.58
N MET A 255 -17.03 4.12 8.73
CA MET A 255 -15.69 3.53 8.90
C MET A 255 -15.70 2.00 8.79
N PHE A 256 -16.75 1.33 9.27
CA PHE A 256 -17.00 -0.09 8.97
C PHE A 256 -17.02 -0.32 7.46
N GLY A 257 -17.82 0.45 6.72
CA GLY A 257 -18.00 0.27 5.28
C GLY A 257 -16.74 0.52 4.48
N TRP A 258 -15.94 1.51 4.89
CA TRP A 258 -14.65 1.83 4.26
C TRP A 258 -13.68 0.65 4.30
N LYS A 259 -13.71 -0.19 5.36
CA LYS A 259 -12.78 -1.31 5.56
C LYS A 259 -13.36 -2.67 5.19
N VAL A 260 -14.61 -2.95 5.54
CA VAL A 260 -15.25 -4.26 5.31
C VAL A 260 -15.67 -4.42 3.85
N GLY A 261 -16.22 -3.37 3.24
CA GLY A 261 -16.66 -3.36 1.82
C GLY A 261 -15.59 -3.82 0.82
N PRO A 262 -14.40 -3.17 0.75
CA PRO A 262 -13.37 -3.55 -0.22
C PRO A 262 -12.72 -4.90 0.13
N ALA A 263 -12.55 -5.22 1.42
CA ALA A 263 -12.01 -6.49 1.86
C ALA A 263 -12.86 -7.68 1.37
N LEU A 264 -14.18 -7.60 1.58
CA LEU A 264 -15.14 -8.62 1.17
C LEU A 264 -15.21 -8.75 -0.36
N ALA A 265 -15.26 -7.64 -1.11
CA ALA A 265 -15.27 -7.68 -2.58
C ALA A 265 -14.06 -8.42 -3.15
N CYS A 266 -12.87 -8.15 -2.60
CA CYS A 266 -11.61 -8.81 -2.96
C CYS A 266 -11.54 -10.29 -2.55
N GLY A 267 -12.48 -10.80 -1.74
CA GLY A 267 -12.52 -12.20 -1.29
C GLY A 267 -11.78 -12.51 0.01
N ASN A 268 -11.45 -11.48 0.81
CA ASN A 268 -10.81 -11.64 2.12
C ASN A 268 -11.82 -11.99 3.21
N THR A 269 -11.31 -12.50 4.33
CA THR A 269 -12.07 -12.62 5.59
C THR A 269 -11.62 -11.53 6.57
N VAL A 270 -12.50 -11.18 7.51
CA VAL A 270 -12.34 -9.99 8.37
C VAL A 270 -12.48 -10.34 9.85
N VAL A 271 -11.61 -9.76 10.67
CA VAL A 271 -11.79 -9.58 12.11
C VAL A 271 -11.80 -8.08 12.40
N LEU A 272 -12.96 -7.55 12.78
CA LEU A 272 -13.18 -6.13 13.05
C LEU A 272 -13.26 -5.88 14.57
N LYS A 273 -12.47 -4.94 15.07
CA LYS A 273 -12.60 -4.37 16.41
C LYS A 273 -13.33 -3.03 16.32
N THR A 274 -14.51 -2.97 16.91
CA THR A 274 -15.34 -1.75 17.05
C THR A 274 -14.74 -0.82 18.09
N ALA A 275 -14.99 0.49 18.00
CA ALA A 275 -14.68 1.41 19.08
C ALA A 275 -15.54 1.04 20.32
N GLU A 276 -14.93 1.00 21.51
CA GLU A 276 -15.64 0.67 22.76
C GLU A 276 -16.77 1.66 23.08
N GLN A 277 -16.65 2.88 22.58
CA GLN A 277 -17.63 3.96 22.63
C GLN A 277 -18.92 3.68 21.86
N THR A 278 -18.82 2.98 20.72
CA THR A 278 -19.92 2.88 19.74
C THR A 278 -19.99 1.49 19.08
N PRO A 279 -20.24 0.41 19.83
CA PRO A 279 -20.30 -0.94 19.28
C PRO A 279 -21.65 -1.31 18.64
N LEU A 280 -22.75 -0.62 18.96
CA LEU A 280 -24.10 -1.18 18.80
C LEU A 280 -24.55 -1.30 17.35
N SER A 281 -24.33 -0.26 16.54
CA SER A 281 -24.71 -0.24 15.12
C SER A 281 -23.96 -1.31 14.32
N ALA A 282 -22.66 -1.47 14.60
CA ALA A 282 -21.81 -2.49 13.99
C ALA A 282 -22.26 -3.93 14.32
N LEU A 283 -22.66 -4.20 15.57
CA LEU A 283 -23.20 -5.50 15.97
C LEU A 283 -24.57 -5.79 15.32
N PHE A 284 -25.44 -4.78 15.19
CA PHE A 284 -26.72 -4.92 14.49
C PHE A 284 -26.55 -5.26 13.00
N VAL A 285 -25.71 -4.52 12.26
CA VAL A 285 -25.50 -4.82 10.83
C VAL A 285 -24.78 -6.14 10.59
N ALA A 286 -24.02 -6.65 11.58
CA ALA A 286 -23.43 -7.98 11.54
C ALA A 286 -24.49 -9.10 11.35
N LYS A 287 -25.64 -8.97 12.01
CA LYS A 287 -26.79 -9.88 11.82
C LYS A 287 -27.34 -9.79 10.40
N LEU A 288 -27.40 -8.58 9.80
CA LEU A 288 -27.89 -8.38 8.43
C LEU A 288 -26.96 -9.06 7.39
N PHE A 289 -25.65 -9.16 7.64
CA PHE A 289 -24.76 -9.96 6.78
C PHE A 289 -25.12 -11.45 6.75
N HIS A 290 -25.50 -12.03 7.89
CA HIS A 290 -25.94 -13.43 7.93
C HIS A 290 -27.28 -13.62 7.25
N GLU A 291 -28.21 -12.68 7.38
CA GLU A 291 -29.46 -12.69 6.61
C GLU A 291 -29.22 -12.53 5.10
N ALA A 292 -28.21 -11.76 4.69
CA ALA A 292 -27.78 -11.68 3.29
C ALA A 292 -27.16 -12.99 2.76
N GLY A 293 -26.70 -13.88 3.65
CA GLY A 293 -26.10 -15.17 3.31
C GLY A 293 -24.56 -15.19 3.37
N LEU A 294 -23.94 -14.26 4.12
CA LEU A 294 -22.49 -14.27 4.33
C LEU A 294 -22.07 -15.54 5.11
N PRO A 295 -21.10 -16.35 4.61
CA PRO A 295 -20.70 -17.58 5.29
C PRO A 295 -20.12 -17.35 6.69
N PRO A 296 -20.26 -18.33 7.62
CA PRO A 296 -19.61 -18.29 8.93
C PRO A 296 -18.11 -18.01 8.85
N GLY A 297 -17.60 -17.24 9.82
CA GLY A 297 -16.19 -16.88 9.93
C GLY A 297 -15.68 -15.85 8.92
N VAL A 298 -16.45 -15.48 7.87
CA VAL A 298 -16.01 -14.49 6.88
C VAL A 298 -15.96 -13.07 7.45
N LEU A 299 -16.90 -12.73 8.32
CA LEU A 299 -16.90 -11.53 9.14
C LEU A 299 -17.00 -11.93 10.60
N ASN A 300 -16.10 -11.41 11.43
CA ASN A 300 -16.10 -11.55 12.87
C ASN A 300 -15.97 -10.14 13.47
N ILE A 301 -16.73 -9.85 14.53
CA ILE A 301 -16.72 -8.55 15.21
C ILE A 301 -16.46 -8.79 16.69
N VAL A 302 -15.38 -8.19 17.19
CA VAL A 302 -14.97 -8.29 18.59
C VAL A 302 -14.96 -6.89 19.19
N SER A 303 -16.03 -6.56 19.93
CA SER A 303 -16.07 -5.40 20.82
C SER A 303 -15.10 -5.60 21.99
N GLY A 304 -14.43 -4.54 22.43
CA GLY A 304 -13.43 -4.60 23.51
C GLY A 304 -12.58 -3.32 23.52
N PHE A 305 -11.57 -3.25 24.39
CA PHE A 305 -10.72 -2.06 24.52
C PHE A 305 -9.53 -2.05 23.54
N GLY A 306 -8.97 -0.87 23.28
CA GLY A 306 -7.78 -0.69 22.46
C GLY A 306 -6.55 -1.48 22.97
N PRO A 307 -6.15 -1.33 24.25
CA PRO A 307 -4.98 -2.03 24.80
C PRO A 307 -5.11 -3.55 24.94
N THR A 308 -6.32 -4.10 24.91
CA THR A 308 -6.58 -5.56 24.99
C THR A 308 -6.84 -6.13 23.59
N ALA A 309 -8.10 -6.14 23.15
CA ALA A 309 -8.52 -6.67 21.84
C ALA A 309 -7.80 -6.01 20.65
N GLY A 310 -7.64 -4.68 20.68
CA GLY A 310 -6.96 -3.95 19.62
C GLY A 310 -5.47 -4.33 19.48
N ALA A 311 -4.74 -4.36 20.59
CA ALA A 311 -3.32 -4.73 20.61
C ALA A 311 -3.09 -6.21 20.27
N ALA A 312 -3.97 -7.11 20.76
CA ALA A 312 -3.94 -8.52 20.40
C ALA A 312 -4.13 -8.73 18.89
N LEU A 313 -5.11 -8.06 18.28
CA LEU A 313 -5.37 -8.13 16.84
C LEU A 313 -4.18 -7.61 16.01
N CYS A 314 -3.53 -6.54 16.46
CA CYS A 314 -2.34 -6.00 15.79
C CYS A 314 -1.14 -6.95 15.86
N SER A 315 -0.97 -7.64 16.99
CA SER A 315 0.16 -8.53 17.27
C SER A 315 -0.02 -9.94 16.72
N HIS A 316 -1.25 -10.35 16.40
CA HIS A 316 -1.57 -11.72 15.99
C HIS A 316 -0.77 -12.18 14.75
N MET A 317 -0.22 -13.40 14.78
CA MET A 317 0.69 -13.89 13.75
C MET A 317 -0.03 -14.34 12.46
N ASP A 318 -1.27 -14.83 12.57
CA ASP A 318 -2.09 -15.27 11.43
C ASP A 318 -3.02 -14.18 10.84
N VAL A 319 -2.77 -12.90 11.12
CA VAL A 319 -3.43 -11.79 10.42
C VAL A 319 -2.50 -11.28 9.32
N ASP A 320 -2.99 -11.27 8.07
CA ASP A 320 -2.19 -10.95 6.88
C ASP A 320 -2.10 -9.44 6.60
N LYS A 321 -3.04 -8.65 7.13
CA LYS A 321 -3.12 -7.20 6.96
C LYS A 321 -3.79 -6.50 8.15
N LEU A 322 -3.35 -5.28 8.46
CA LEU A 322 -4.11 -4.33 9.28
C LEU A 322 -4.68 -3.17 8.47
N ALA A 323 -5.85 -2.68 8.89
CA ALA A 323 -6.42 -1.40 8.50
C ALA A 323 -6.96 -0.69 9.75
N PHE A 324 -6.33 0.41 10.16
CA PHE A 324 -6.67 1.17 11.35
C PHE A 324 -7.12 2.59 10.96
N THR A 325 -8.16 3.09 11.65
CA THR A 325 -8.50 4.51 11.64
C THR A 325 -8.62 5.01 13.09
N GLY A 326 -8.03 6.15 13.42
CA GLY A 326 -8.04 6.70 14.78
C GLY A 326 -6.90 7.69 15.07
N SER A 327 -6.45 7.78 16.33
CA SER A 327 -5.41 8.76 16.71
C SER A 327 -4.04 8.43 16.11
N THR A 328 -3.23 9.46 15.84
CA THR A 328 -1.85 9.29 15.33
C THR A 328 -0.97 8.48 16.28
N GLU A 329 -1.07 8.68 17.59
CA GLU A 329 -0.26 7.95 18.57
C GLU A 329 -0.64 6.46 18.62
N THR A 330 -1.94 6.14 18.56
CA THR A 330 -2.39 4.75 18.39
C THR A 330 -1.91 4.18 17.05
N GLY A 331 -1.90 4.97 15.97
CA GLY A 331 -1.36 4.57 14.66
C GLY A 331 0.12 4.16 14.71
N LYS A 332 0.95 4.84 15.51
CA LYS A 332 2.35 4.45 15.78
C LYS A 332 2.41 3.09 16.48
N ILE A 333 1.62 2.89 17.53
CA ILE A 333 1.56 1.62 18.28
C ILE A 333 1.12 0.47 17.35
N VAL A 334 0.09 0.67 16.53
CA VAL A 334 -0.40 -0.32 15.55
C VAL A 334 0.71 -0.75 14.57
N LEU A 335 1.48 0.22 14.06
CA LEU A 335 2.59 -0.06 13.14
C LEU A 335 3.77 -0.76 13.83
N GLU A 336 4.08 -0.38 15.07
CA GLU A 336 5.12 -1.01 15.91
C GLU A 336 4.77 -2.48 16.26
N LEU A 337 3.51 -2.76 16.64
CA LEU A 337 3.04 -4.12 16.91
C LEU A 337 3.05 -5.00 15.65
N SER A 338 2.77 -4.43 14.47
CA SER A 338 2.96 -5.13 13.19
C SER A 338 4.44 -5.47 12.94
N ALA A 339 5.33 -4.49 13.13
CA ALA A 339 6.77 -4.66 12.95
C ALA A 339 7.36 -5.78 13.83
N ARG A 340 6.98 -5.80 15.12
CA ARG A 340 7.43 -6.81 16.09
C ARG A 340 6.93 -8.21 15.77
N SER A 341 5.70 -8.33 15.27
CA SER A 341 5.05 -9.63 14.99
C SER A 341 5.51 -10.23 13.65
N ASN A 342 4.71 -10.06 12.60
CA ASN A 342 4.83 -10.76 11.32
C ASN A 342 5.06 -9.84 10.10
N LEU A 343 5.30 -8.54 10.31
CA LEU A 343 5.49 -7.54 9.25
C LEU A 343 4.27 -7.36 8.32
N LYS A 344 3.05 -7.63 8.82
CA LYS A 344 1.80 -7.45 8.07
C LYS A 344 1.65 -5.99 7.57
N PRO A 345 1.34 -5.73 6.29
CA PRO A 345 1.10 -4.37 5.80
C PRO A 345 -0.04 -3.70 6.55
N VAL A 346 0.15 -2.42 6.87
CA VAL A 346 -0.78 -1.60 7.66
C VAL A 346 -1.24 -0.41 6.82
N THR A 347 -2.55 -0.21 6.69
CA THR A 347 -3.11 1.09 6.27
C THR A 347 -3.58 1.87 7.48
N LEU A 348 -3.28 3.17 7.50
CA LEU A 348 -3.50 4.07 8.62
C LEU A 348 -4.24 5.31 8.09
N GLU A 349 -5.43 5.58 8.62
CA GLU A 349 -6.12 6.85 8.43
C GLU A 349 -6.20 7.56 9.79
N LEU A 350 -5.44 8.65 9.92
CA LEU A 350 -5.14 9.25 11.23
C LEU A 350 -5.68 10.68 11.32
N GLY A 351 -5.36 11.33 12.44
CA GLY A 351 -5.81 12.68 12.75
C GLY A 351 -5.46 13.72 11.69
N GLY A 352 -6.17 14.83 11.74
CA GLY A 352 -6.02 15.95 10.82
C GLY A 352 -6.12 17.31 11.49
N LYS A 353 -5.62 18.31 10.77
CA LYS A 353 -5.75 19.73 11.13
C LYS A 353 -5.90 20.53 9.83
N SER A 354 -6.97 20.20 9.10
CA SER A 354 -7.17 20.62 7.71
C SER A 354 -7.19 22.14 7.56
N PRO A 355 -6.39 22.71 6.65
CA PRO A 355 -6.50 24.12 6.29
C PRO A 355 -7.76 24.34 5.44
N PHE A 356 -8.51 25.39 5.78
CA PHE A 356 -9.61 25.94 4.99
C PHE A 356 -9.17 27.34 4.55
N ILE A 357 -8.88 27.53 3.26
CA ILE A 357 -8.25 28.74 2.74
C ILE A 357 -9.28 29.58 1.98
N VAL A 358 -9.50 30.81 2.44
CA VAL A 358 -10.35 31.81 1.80
C VAL A 358 -9.44 32.84 1.12
N CYS A 359 -9.52 32.91 -0.20
CA CYS A 359 -8.75 33.85 -1.03
C CYS A 359 -9.43 35.21 -1.11
N GLU A 360 -8.70 36.22 -1.60
CA GLU A 360 -9.22 37.59 -1.71
C GLU A 360 -10.41 37.77 -2.65
N ASP A 361 -10.55 36.85 -3.60
CA ASP A 361 -11.60 36.81 -4.62
C ASP A 361 -12.71 35.80 -4.28
N ALA A 362 -12.69 35.23 -3.07
CA ALA A 362 -13.70 34.26 -2.64
C ALA A 362 -15.10 34.88 -2.55
N ASP A 363 -16.12 34.08 -2.87
CA ASP A 363 -17.49 34.35 -2.43
C ASP A 363 -17.52 34.16 -0.90
N VAL A 364 -17.51 35.27 -0.15
CA VAL A 364 -17.40 35.28 1.32
C VAL A 364 -18.61 34.61 1.97
N ASP A 365 -19.82 34.78 1.42
CA ASP A 365 -21.03 34.17 1.98
C ASP A 365 -21.01 32.64 1.81
N ASN A 366 -20.67 32.15 0.62
CA ASN A 366 -20.48 30.72 0.40
C ASN A 366 -19.31 30.15 1.22
N ALA A 367 -18.20 30.90 1.35
CA ALA A 367 -17.06 30.48 2.15
C ALA A 367 -17.41 30.38 3.64
N VAL A 368 -18.24 31.28 4.18
CA VAL A 368 -18.70 31.23 5.58
C VAL A 368 -19.61 30.03 5.84
N GLU A 369 -20.62 29.77 5.00
CA GLU A 369 -21.49 28.60 5.17
C GLU A 369 -20.71 27.29 5.01
N MET A 370 -19.76 27.22 4.06
CA MET A 370 -18.91 26.05 3.90
C MET A 370 -17.90 25.89 5.04
N ALA A 371 -17.35 26.97 5.62
CA ALA A 371 -16.48 26.89 6.79
C ALA A 371 -17.24 26.44 8.03
N HIS A 372 -18.48 26.91 8.19
CA HIS A 372 -19.38 26.48 9.25
C HIS A 372 -19.73 25.00 9.13
N PHE A 373 -20.08 24.53 7.93
CA PHE A 373 -20.30 23.11 7.68
C PHE A 373 -19.02 22.28 7.93
N ALA A 374 -17.91 22.66 7.30
CA ALA A 374 -16.60 21.99 7.37
C ALA A 374 -16.07 21.76 8.78
N LEU A 375 -16.46 22.59 9.74
CA LEU A 375 -16.08 22.43 11.13
C LEU A 375 -17.19 21.84 11.98
N PHE A 376 -18.40 22.39 11.96
CA PHE A 376 -19.41 22.05 12.95
C PHE A 376 -20.23 20.79 12.59
N PHE A 377 -20.08 20.25 11.37
CA PHE A 377 -20.58 18.92 11.00
C PHE A 377 -20.05 17.85 11.98
N ASN A 378 -20.90 16.91 12.35
CA ASN A 378 -20.64 15.94 13.43
C ASN A 378 -20.05 16.58 14.71
N GLN A 379 -20.52 17.79 15.04
CA GLN A 379 -20.08 18.60 16.19
C GLN A 379 -18.54 18.85 16.23
N GLY A 380 -17.83 18.80 15.10
CA GLY A 380 -16.37 18.94 15.03
C GLY A 380 -15.57 17.65 15.28
N GLN A 381 -16.24 16.52 15.44
CA GLN A 381 -15.63 15.21 15.67
C GLN A 381 -15.35 14.51 14.32
N CYS A 382 -14.60 15.19 13.47
CA CYS A 382 -14.28 14.76 12.10
C CYS A 382 -12.79 14.97 11.81
N CYS A 383 -12.11 13.94 11.31
CA CYS A 383 -10.67 13.99 11.06
C CYS A 383 -10.27 15.01 9.97
N CYS A 384 -11.15 15.29 9.00
CA CYS A 384 -10.92 16.29 7.96
C CYS A 384 -11.46 17.69 8.30
N ALA A 385 -11.99 17.94 9.50
CA ALA A 385 -12.65 19.19 9.86
C ALA A 385 -11.81 20.44 9.53
N GLY A 386 -12.44 21.43 8.89
CA GLY A 386 -11.87 22.71 8.42
C GLY A 386 -11.49 23.69 9.54
N SER A 387 -10.79 23.20 10.55
CA SER A 387 -10.56 23.87 11.84
C SER A 387 -9.43 24.90 11.84
N ARG A 388 -8.55 24.93 10.83
CA ARG A 388 -7.61 26.04 10.57
C ARG A 388 -8.12 26.87 9.40
N THR A 389 -8.90 27.90 9.68
CA THR A 389 -9.47 28.78 8.66
C THR A 389 -8.50 29.93 8.37
N TYR A 390 -7.74 29.84 7.27
CA TYR A 390 -6.87 30.91 6.80
C TYR A 390 -7.67 31.85 5.90
N VAL A 391 -7.76 33.13 6.26
CA VAL A 391 -8.53 34.14 5.52
C VAL A 391 -7.63 35.30 5.10
N HIS A 392 -7.72 35.67 3.83
CA HIS A 392 -6.91 36.74 3.27
C HIS A 392 -7.25 38.09 3.92
N GLU A 393 -6.24 38.92 4.18
CA GLU A 393 -6.40 40.15 4.98
C GLU A 393 -7.49 41.11 4.46
N ARG A 394 -7.74 41.14 3.15
CA ARG A 394 -8.78 41.99 2.51
C ARG A 394 -10.23 41.60 2.84
N VAL A 395 -10.51 40.33 3.15
CA VAL A 395 -11.87 39.81 3.41
C VAL A 395 -12.04 39.27 4.84
N TYR A 396 -10.99 39.36 5.66
CA TYR A 396 -10.95 38.77 7.00
C TYR A 396 -12.00 39.33 7.95
N ASP A 397 -12.12 40.65 8.05
CA ASP A 397 -12.98 41.26 9.07
C ASP A 397 -14.47 41.00 8.75
N GLU A 398 -14.84 41.00 7.46
CA GLU A 398 -16.16 40.57 6.98
C GLU A 398 -16.44 39.08 7.27
N PHE A 399 -15.46 38.21 6.99
CA PHE A 399 -15.59 36.77 7.22
C PHE A 399 -15.78 36.46 8.70
N VAL A 400 -15.02 37.09 9.61
CA VAL A 400 -15.11 36.85 11.06
C VAL A 400 -16.50 37.19 11.59
N GLU A 401 -17.03 38.38 11.25
CA GLU A 401 -18.37 38.79 11.70
C GLU A 401 -19.48 37.89 11.14
N LYS A 402 -19.39 37.48 9.86
CA LYS A 402 -20.33 36.53 9.26
C LYS A 402 -20.23 35.12 9.87
N ALA A 403 -19.03 34.61 10.12
CA ALA A 403 -18.80 33.30 10.74
C ALA A 403 -19.35 33.23 12.17
N LYS A 404 -19.10 34.27 12.98
CA LYS A 404 -19.70 34.47 14.30
C LYS A 404 -21.23 34.49 14.26
N ALA A 405 -21.81 35.28 13.35
CA ALA A 405 -23.25 35.36 13.18
C ALA A 405 -23.89 34.03 12.72
N ARG A 406 -23.19 33.21 11.93
CA ARG A 406 -23.65 31.87 11.52
C ARG A 406 -23.48 30.83 12.63
N ALA A 407 -22.40 30.91 13.41
CA ALA A 407 -22.15 30.06 14.58
C ALA A 407 -23.23 30.25 15.65
N MET A 408 -23.60 31.51 15.96
CA MET A 408 -24.67 31.83 16.93
C MET A 408 -26.06 31.33 16.53
N LYS A 409 -26.33 31.12 15.23
CA LYS A 409 -27.61 30.60 14.73
C LYS A 409 -27.72 29.07 14.81
N ARG A 410 -26.62 28.36 15.10
CA ARG A 410 -26.60 26.89 15.06
C ARG A 410 -27.34 26.27 16.24
N VAL A 411 -28.31 25.41 15.95
CA VAL A 411 -29.15 24.79 16.98
C VAL A 411 -28.42 23.62 17.67
N VAL A 412 -28.19 23.75 18.97
CA VAL A 412 -27.65 22.70 19.86
C VAL A 412 -28.79 22.11 20.70
N GLY A 413 -28.88 20.79 20.82
CA GLY A 413 -29.93 20.13 21.60
C GLY A 413 -29.96 18.62 21.44
N ASP A 414 -31.04 17.96 21.88
CA ASP A 414 -31.21 16.50 21.72
C ASP A 414 -31.13 16.11 20.23
N PRO A 415 -30.18 15.24 19.82
CA PRO A 415 -30.01 14.84 18.43
C PRO A 415 -31.22 14.14 17.79
N PHE A 416 -32.20 13.67 18.56
CA PHE A 416 -33.46 13.14 18.02
C PHE A 416 -34.52 14.22 17.73
N LYS A 417 -34.33 15.46 18.18
CA LYS A 417 -35.27 16.57 17.96
C LYS A 417 -35.06 17.18 16.57
N ALA A 418 -36.12 17.24 15.76
CA ALA A 418 -36.05 17.78 14.41
C ALA A 418 -35.53 19.22 14.39
N GLY A 419 -34.64 19.54 13.44
CA GLY A 419 -34.01 20.85 13.33
C GLY A 419 -32.81 21.10 14.26
N VAL A 420 -32.44 20.14 15.12
CA VAL A 420 -31.15 20.20 15.85
C VAL A 420 -30.00 19.91 14.89
N GLU A 421 -29.07 20.85 14.78
CA GLU A 421 -27.87 20.70 13.94
C GLU A 421 -26.70 20.07 14.72
N GLN A 422 -26.70 20.15 16.07
CA GLN A 422 -25.56 19.78 16.91
C GLN A 422 -25.99 19.04 18.19
N GLY A 423 -25.61 17.75 18.28
CA GLY A 423 -25.77 16.95 19.49
C GLY A 423 -24.64 17.13 20.53
N PRO A 424 -24.52 16.23 21.52
CA PRO A 424 -23.44 16.24 22.52
C PRO A 424 -22.10 15.80 21.92
N GLN A 425 -21.01 16.01 22.66
CA GLN A 425 -19.73 15.34 22.41
C GLN A 425 -19.78 13.90 22.92
N HIS A 426 -19.03 12.99 22.30
CA HIS A 426 -18.92 11.62 22.80
C HIS A 426 -17.97 11.53 24.03
N SER A 427 -18.19 10.57 24.94
CA SER A 427 -17.41 10.37 26.18
C SER A 427 -16.60 9.06 26.17
N LEU A 428 -15.54 9.01 26.98
CA LEU A 428 -14.52 7.95 26.92
C LEU A 428 -14.49 7.00 28.13
N SER A 429 -15.30 7.24 29.19
CA SER A 429 -15.29 6.37 30.38
C SER A 429 -16.55 6.47 31.26
N ASN A 430 -16.64 5.52 32.22
CA ASN A 430 -17.63 5.47 33.31
C ASN A 430 -17.45 6.55 34.39
N GLN A 431 -16.58 7.55 34.21
CA GLN A 431 -16.43 8.65 35.14
C GLN A 431 -17.31 9.84 34.73
N ILE A 432 -17.88 10.50 35.73
CA ILE A 432 -18.94 11.50 35.58
C ILE A 432 -18.44 12.80 34.89
N ASP A 433 -17.12 13.01 34.81
CA ASP A 433 -16.48 14.03 33.97
C ASP A 433 -15.74 13.40 32.79
N SER A 434 -16.10 13.80 31.57
CA SER A 434 -15.79 13.10 30.32
C SER A 434 -14.53 13.60 29.61
N GLU A 435 -13.59 12.69 29.33
CA GLU A 435 -12.24 13.00 28.82
C GLU A 435 -12.23 13.87 27.55
N GLN A 436 -13.01 13.52 26.53
CA GLN A 436 -13.05 14.25 25.26
C GLN A 436 -13.69 15.64 25.40
N PHE A 437 -14.74 15.76 26.23
CA PHE A 437 -15.38 17.04 26.55
C PHE A 437 -14.43 17.98 27.31
N GLU A 438 -13.76 17.49 28.36
CA GLU A 438 -12.77 18.26 29.12
C GLU A 438 -11.52 18.59 28.30
N LYS A 439 -11.10 17.70 27.39
CA LYS A 439 -10.06 17.99 26.40
C LYS A 439 -10.43 19.21 25.55
N ILE A 440 -11.66 19.27 25.03
CA ILE A 440 -12.13 20.40 24.22
C ILE A 440 -12.22 21.68 25.07
N LEU A 441 -12.81 21.62 26.27
CA LEU A 441 -12.86 22.78 27.17
C LEU A 441 -11.46 23.27 27.57
N LYS A 442 -10.48 22.38 27.74
CA LYS A 442 -9.07 22.73 27.95
C LYS A 442 -8.46 23.45 26.74
N TYR A 443 -8.74 23.03 25.51
CA TYR A 443 -8.29 23.76 24.31
C TYR A 443 -8.93 25.15 24.21
N ILE A 444 -10.21 25.28 24.55
CA ILE A 444 -10.92 26.57 24.59
C ILE A 444 -10.26 27.50 25.62
N ARG A 445 -10.04 27.04 26.86
CA ARG A 445 -9.32 27.80 27.91
C ARG A 445 -7.94 28.24 27.42
N SER A 446 -7.16 27.34 26.84
CA SER A 446 -5.83 27.65 26.27
C SER A 446 -5.88 28.68 25.14
N GLY A 447 -6.92 28.70 24.31
CA GLY A 447 -7.11 29.73 23.28
C GLY A 447 -7.26 31.13 23.87
N ILE A 448 -8.10 31.26 24.89
CA ILE A 448 -8.32 32.52 25.63
C ILE A 448 -7.03 32.95 26.34
N GLU A 449 -6.38 32.04 27.08
CA GLU A 449 -5.13 32.28 27.81
C GLU A 449 -3.96 32.69 26.90
N SER A 450 -3.93 32.20 25.66
CA SER A 450 -2.92 32.56 24.66
C SER A 450 -3.18 33.92 23.98
N GLY A 451 -4.33 34.55 24.25
CA GLY A 451 -4.71 35.85 23.67
C GLY A 451 -5.46 35.78 22.33
N ALA A 452 -6.02 34.64 21.95
CA ALA A 452 -6.97 34.58 20.83
C ALA A 452 -8.30 35.25 21.21
N SER A 453 -8.95 35.91 20.25
CA SER A 453 -10.21 36.62 20.47
C SER A 453 -11.39 35.64 20.37
N LEU A 454 -12.10 35.40 21.48
CA LEU A 454 -13.29 34.55 21.51
C LEU A 454 -14.50 35.33 20.97
N GLU A 455 -14.98 34.96 19.78
CA GLU A 455 -16.08 35.66 19.09
C GLU A 455 -17.47 35.12 19.46
N SER A 456 -17.57 33.80 19.69
CA SER A 456 -18.80 33.13 20.10
C SER A 456 -18.50 31.81 20.81
N GLY A 457 -19.44 31.32 21.63
CA GLY A 457 -19.35 30.03 22.30
C GLY A 457 -18.38 30.05 23.48
N GLY A 458 -17.48 29.06 23.55
CA GLY A 458 -16.44 28.97 24.58
C GLY A 458 -16.87 28.27 25.88
N GLU A 459 -18.08 27.73 25.95
CA GLU A 459 -18.64 27.16 27.19
C GLU A 459 -19.57 25.95 26.93
N ARG A 460 -19.93 25.25 28.03
CA ARG A 460 -20.94 24.19 28.04
C ARG A 460 -22.31 24.73 27.65
N PHE A 461 -23.11 23.91 26.98
CA PHE A 461 -24.54 24.15 26.79
C PHE A 461 -25.33 23.24 27.72
N GLY A 462 -26.23 23.80 28.53
CA GLY A 462 -27.02 23.04 29.50
C GLY A 462 -26.25 22.50 30.70
N THR A 463 -26.93 21.74 31.56
CA THR A 463 -26.39 21.17 32.80
C THR A 463 -26.18 19.65 32.74
N GLN A 464 -26.87 18.95 31.83
CA GLN A 464 -26.77 17.50 31.61
C GLN A 464 -26.30 17.21 30.18
N GLY A 465 -25.60 16.09 29.98
CA GLY A 465 -25.01 15.71 28.69
C GLY A 465 -23.80 16.58 28.30
N TYR A 466 -23.07 16.13 27.28
CA TYR A 466 -21.74 16.68 26.95
C TYR A 466 -21.78 17.75 25.85
N TYR A 467 -22.74 18.67 25.91
CA TYR A 467 -22.94 19.69 24.87
C TYR A 467 -21.97 20.87 25.04
N ILE A 468 -21.30 21.28 23.95
CA ILE A 468 -20.41 22.45 23.89
C ILE A 468 -21.00 23.44 22.87
N LYS A 469 -20.99 24.75 23.20
CA LYS A 469 -21.48 25.78 22.26
C LYS A 469 -20.54 25.90 21.04
N PRO A 470 -21.07 26.19 19.83
CA PRO A 470 -20.26 26.45 18.62
C PRO A 470 -19.27 27.59 18.88
N THR A 471 -17.98 27.25 18.94
CA THR A 471 -16.93 28.16 19.40
C THR A 471 -16.14 28.70 18.22
N VAL A 472 -15.95 30.02 18.15
CA VAL A 472 -15.17 30.70 17.10
C VAL A 472 -14.10 31.56 17.75
N PHE A 473 -12.84 31.33 17.39
CA PHE A 473 -11.71 32.19 17.72
C PHE A 473 -11.22 32.95 16.49
N SER A 474 -11.07 34.27 16.62
CA SER A 474 -10.34 35.12 15.68
C SER A 474 -8.95 35.49 16.24
N ASN A 475 -8.11 36.06 15.38
CA ASN A 475 -6.76 36.53 15.69
C ASN A 475 -5.80 35.43 16.17
N VAL A 476 -6.07 34.17 15.77
CA VAL A 476 -5.27 33.01 16.16
C VAL A 476 -3.89 33.06 15.49
N GLN A 477 -2.84 32.85 16.30
CA GLN A 477 -1.45 32.78 15.85
C GLN A 477 -1.00 31.32 15.64
N GLU A 478 -0.03 31.11 14.76
CA GLU A 478 0.42 29.78 14.32
C GLU A 478 1.08 28.97 15.46
N ASP A 479 1.56 29.64 16.51
CA ASP A 479 2.22 29.02 17.65
C ASP A 479 1.25 28.52 18.74
N MET A 480 -0.01 28.97 18.72
CA MET A 480 -1.05 28.58 19.68
C MET A 480 -1.44 27.10 19.57
N LEU A 481 -1.80 26.47 20.70
CA LEU A 481 -2.24 25.07 20.72
C LEU A 481 -3.47 24.82 19.85
N ILE A 482 -4.44 25.74 19.84
CA ILE A 482 -5.65 25.64 19.00
C ILE A 482 -5.35 25.69 17.49
N ALA A 483 -4.22 26.26 17.08
CA ALA A 483 -3.74 26.19 15.68
C ALA A 483 -3.01 24.87 15.39
N LYS A 484 -2.14 24.42 16.30
CA LYS A 484 -1.26 23.26 16.09
C LYS A 484 -1.95 21.90 16.22
N ASP A 485 -2.79 21.73 17.23
CA ASP A 485 -3.29 20.42 17.65
C ASP A 485 -4.72 20.11 17.20
N GLU A 486 -5.00 18.82 17.09
CA GLU A 486 -6.32 18.27 16.77
C GLU A 486 -7.25 18.35 18.00
N ILE A 487 -8.14 19.33 17.98
CA ILE A 487 -9.14 19.58 19.04
C ILE A 487 -10.21 18.48 19.01
N PHE A 488 -10.70 18.14 17.82
CA PHE A 488 -11.75 17.14 17.57
C PHE A 488 -13.09 17.50 18.26
N GLY A 489 -13.47 18.77 18.17
CA GLY A 489 -14.70 19.34 18.74
C GLY A 489 -15.06 20.67 18.06
N PRO A 490 -16.14 21.35 18.48
CA PRO A 490 -16.75 22.45 17.73
C PRO A 490 -16.02 23.79 17.99
N VAL A 491 -14.75 23.89 17.56
CA VAL A 491 -13.87 25.05 17.82
C VAL A 491 -13.16 25.51 16.54
N GLN A 492 -13.50 26.70 16.04
CA GLN A 492 -12.88 27.31 14.86
C GLN A 492 -11.67 28.13 15.26
N SER A 493 -10.58 28.02 14.50
CA SER A 493 -9.42 28.90 14.62
C SER A 493 -9.24 29.67 13.32
N ILE A 494 -9.51 30.98 13.33
CA ILE A 494 -9.38 31.87 12.18
C ILE A 494 -8.03 32.60 12.24
N LEU A 495 -7.25 32.47 11.16
CA LEU A 495 -5.91 33.05 11.00
C LEU A 495 -5.88 33.99 9.79
N LYS A 496 -5.21 35.15 9.91
CA LYS A 496 -5.01 36.13 8.82
C LYS A 496 -3.76 35.78 8.00
N TYR A 497 -3.78 35.97 6.69
CA TYR A 497 -2.60 35.86 5.79
C TYR A 497 -2.64 36.90 4.65
N LYS A 498 -1.53 37.09 3.94
CA LYS A 498 -1.34 38.15 2.93
C LYS A 498 -1.09 37.68 1.50
N ASP A 499 -0.42 36.54 1.31
CA ASP A 499 -0.08 36.04 -0.02
C ASP A 499 -0.11 34.51 -0.11
N LEU A 500 -0.08 34.00 -1.34
CA LEU A 500 -0.23 32.57 -1.61
C LEU A 500 0.98 31.75 -1.14
N ASP A 501 2.20 32.28 -1.19
CA ASP A 501 3.40 31.57 -0.73
C ASP A 501 3.43 31.49 0.81
N GLU A 502 2.95 32.54 1.48
CA GLU A 502 2.72 32.57 2.93
C GLU A 502 1.73 31.49 3.37
N VAL A 503 0.53 31.44 2.76
CA VAL A 503 -0.50 30.48 3.18
C VAL A 503 -0.13 29.05 2.82
N VAL A 504 0.52 28.79 1.68
CA VAL A 504 1.05 27.45 1.33
C VAL A 504 2.06 26.98 2.38
N ARG A 505 3.03 27.83 2.73
CA ARG A 505 4.07 27.51 3.73
C ARG A 505 3.46 27.23 5.10
N ARG A 506 2.50 28.05 5.55
CA ARG A 506 1.82 27.90 6.85
C ARG A 506 0.88 26.68 6.89
N ALA A 507 0.08 26.48 5.85
CA ALA A 507 -0.80 25.30 5.73
C ALA A 507 0.00 23.98 5.80
N ASN A 508 1.13 23.90 5.07
CA ASN A 508 2.01 22.73 5.00
C ASN A 508 2.91 22.52 6.24
N ALA A 509 3.06 23.52 7.12
CA ALA A 509 3.86 23.45 8.34
C ALA A 509 3.27 22.49 9.40
N SER A 510 1.98 22.16 9.31
CA SER A 510 1.36 21.16 10.19
C SER A 510 1.98 19.78 10.01
N ARG A 511 2.07 18.99 11.10
CA ARG A 511 2.52 17.58 11.04
C ARG A 511 1.56 16.67 10.25
N TYR A 512 0.31 17.12 10.06
CA TYR A 512 -0.77 16.43 9.38
C TYR A 512 -0.84 16.77 7.89
N GLY A 513 -1.64 15.99 7.13
CA GLY A 513 -1.81 16.14 5.69
C GLY A 513 -3.05 15.43 5.14
N LEU A 514 -4.20 15.52 5.82
CA LEU A 514 -5.39 14.75 5.42
C LEU A 514 -6.18 15.41 4.27
N ALA A 515 -6.82 16.54 4.53
CA ALA A 515 -7.64 17.27 3.56
C ALA A 515 -7.42 18.79 3.61
N ALA A 516 -7.88 19.52 2.60
CA ALA A 516 -7.94 20.98 2.56
C ALA A 516 -9.16 21.51 1.80
N GLY A 517 -9.62 22.70 2.17
CA GLY A 517 -10.60 23.49 1.41
C GLY A 517 -9.96 24.73 0.80
N ILE A 518 -10.31 25.09 -0.42
CA ILE A 518 -9.84 26.29 -1.14
C ILE A 518 -11.06 27.05 -1.68
N PHE A 519 -11.17 28.33 -1.36
CA PHE A 519 -12.26 29.20 -1.79
C PHE A 519 -11.70 30.38 -2.58
N THR A 520 -12.00 30.43 -3.88
CA THR A 520 -11.46 31.39 -4.86
C THR A 520 -12.28 31.34 -6.15
N GLN A 521 -12.37 32.44 -6.89
CA GLN A 521 -12.98 32.49 -8.23
C GLN A 521 -11.92 32.29 -9.34
N SER A 522 -10.64 32.47 -9.03
CA SER A 522 -9.50 32.30 -9.91
C SER A 522 -9.12 30.83 -10.12
N LEU A 523 -9.24 30.36 -11.36
CA LEU A 523 -8.78 29.03 -11.79
C LEU A 523 -7.26 28.85 -11.58
N ASP A 524 -6.47 29.90 -11.78
CA ASP A 524 -5.01 29.86 -11.61
C ASP A 524 -4.61 29.74 -10.14
N THR A 525 -5.31 30.46 -9.25
CA THR A 525 -5.14 30.34 -7.79
C THR A 525 -5.51 28.94 -7.31
N ALA A 526 -6.65 28.40 -7.77
CA ALA A 526 -7.09 27.05 -7.45
C ALA A 526 -6.08 25.99 -7.93
N ASN A 527 -5.60 26.08 -9.18
CA ASN A 527 -4.61 25.17 -9.76
C ASN A 527 -3.26 25.21 -9.03
N THR A 528 -2.85 26.40 -8.57
CA THR A 528 -1.62 26.61 -7.80
C THR A 528 -1.73 25.97 -6.42
N LEU A 529 -2.76 26.34 -5.66
CA LEU A 529 -2.96 25.86 -4.29
C LEU A 529 -3.21 24.35 -4.24
N MET A 530 -4.01 23.78 -5.15
CA MET A 530 -4.31 22.33 -5.13
C MET A 530 -3.05 21.46 -5.32
N ARG A 531 -2.04 21.96 -6.05
CA ARG A 531 -0.75 21.28 -6.23
C ARG A 531 0.25 21.58 -5.11
N ALA A 532 0.22 22.80 -4.56
CA ALA A 532 1.16 23.22 -3.52
C ALA A 532 0.86 22.64 -2.11
N LEU A 533 -0.41 22.32 -1.82
CA LEU A 533 -0.81 21.76 -0.52
C LEU A 533 -0.47 20.26 -0.39
N ARG A 534 0.20 19.88 0.70
CA ARG A 534 0.62 18.50 1.01
C ARG A 534 -0.49 17.73 1.74
N VAL A 535 -1.62 17.54 1.06
CA VAL A 535 -2.82 16.86 1.56
C VAL A 535 -3.34 15.82 0.57
N GLY A 536 -4.05 14.79 1.05
CA GLY A 536 -4.60 13.74 0.20
C GLY A 536 -5.96 14.05 -0.45
N THR A 537 -6.68 15.05 0.05
CA THR A 537 -7.93 15.55 -0.55
C THR A 537 -7.94 17.07 -0.60
N VAL A 538 -8.39 17.65 -1.71
CA VAL A 538 -8.61 19.09 -1.88
C VAL A 538 -10.02 19.33 -2.42
N TRP A 539 -10.81 20.10 -1.69
CA TRP A 539 -12.11 20.59 -2.16
C TRP A 539 -11.97 22.06 -2.58
N ILE A 540 -12.43 22.40 -3.79
CA ILE A 540 -12.38 23.76 -4.34
C ILE A 540 -13.81 24.30 -4.41
N ASN A 541 -14.10 25.38 -3.68
CA ASN A 541 -15.43 25.99 -3.52
C ASN A 541 -16.54 25.06 -3.00
N CYS A 542 -16.16 23.95 -2.37
CA CYS A 542 -17.01 23.03 -1.62
C CYS A 542 -16.19 22.46 -0.44
N PHE A 543 -16.80 21.62 0.41
CA PHE A 543 -16.11 20.89 1.48
C PHE A 543 -16.82 19.57 1.80
N ASP A 544 -16.13 18.60 2.40
CA ASP A 544 -16.66 17.29 2.81
C ASP A 544 -17.55 16.60 1.75
N THR A 545 -17.21 16.82 0.48
CA THR A 545 -17.89 16.17 -0.65
C THR A 545 -17.33 14.77 -0.80
N PHE A 546 -18.03 13.80 -0.19
CA PHE A 546 -17.68 12.39 -0.21
C PHE A 546 -18.57 11.59 -1.17
N ASP A 547 -17.93 10.75 -1.97
CA ASP A 547 -18.58 9.66 -2.71
C ASP A 547 -17.74 8.37 -2.57
N ALA A 548 -18.36 7.22 -2.88
CA ALA A 548 -17.76 5.89 -2.81
C ALA A 548 -16.61 5.67 -3.81
N ALA A 549 -16.62 6.35 -4.97
CA ALA A 549 -15.58 6.26 -5.98
C ALA A 549 -14.38 7.19 -5.72
N ILE A 550 -14.58 8.29 -5.00
CA ILE A 550 -13.52 9.25 -4.66
C ILE A 550 -12.58 8.63 -3.60
N PRO A 551 -11.29 8.41 -3.86
CA PRO A 551 -10.37 7.95 -2.84
C PRO A 551 -10.14 9.03 -1.78
N PHE A 552 -9.93 8.62 -0.53
CA PHE A 552 -9.61 9.49 0.59
C PHE A 552 -8.45 8.91 1.38
N GLY A 553 -7.52 9.75 1.84
CA GLY A 553 -6.55 9.32 2.84
C GLY A 553 -5.36 10.25 3.04
N GLY A 554 -4.55 9.98 4.06
CA GLY A 554 -3.52 10.91 4.56
C GLY A 554 -2.23 11.09 3.74
N TYR A 555 -1.59 12.23 3.96
CA TYR A 555 -0.16 12.50 3.82
C TYR A 555 0.48 12.70 5.21
N LYS A 556 1.82 12.64 5.31
CA LYS A 556 2.59 12.92 6.54
C LYS A 556 2.07 12.07 7.73
N MET A 557 1.94 12.64 8.93
CA MET A 557 1.42 11.91 10.10
C MET A 557 -0.10 11.68 10.09
N SER A 558 -0.82 12.08 9.04
CA SER A 558 -2.22 11.66 8.82
C SER A 558 -2.34 10.23 8.27
N GLY A 559 -1.23 9.55 8.00
CA GLY A 559 -1.19 8.10 7.76
C GLY A 559 -0.81 7.69 6.34
N GLN A 560 -1.17 6.46 5.96
CA GLN A 560 -0.73 5.81 4.74
C GLN A 560 -1.79 4.85 4.17
N GLY A 561 -1.91 4.86 2.84
CA GLY A 561 -2.97 4.15 2.11
C GLY A 561 -4.05 5.11 1.61
N ARG A 562 -5.08 4.55 0.97
CA ARG A 562 -6.31 5.27 0.63
C ARG A 562 -7.51 4.37 0.87
N GLU A 563 -8.54 4.89 1.52
CA GLU A 563 -9.86 4.29 1.59
C GLU A 563 -10.74 4.80 0.45
N LYS A 564 -11.84 4.08 0.17
CA LYS A 564 -12.76 4.35 -0.97
C LYS A 564 -12.10 4.19 -2.36
N GLY A 565 -12.92 4.24 -3.40
CA GLY A 565 -12.52 4.11 -4.80
C GLY A 565 -11.87 2.76 -5.16
N GLU A 566 -11.33 2.69 -6.37
CA GLU A 566 -10.51 1.53 -6.80
C GLU A 566 -9.16 1.42 -6.04
N TYR A 567 -8.76 2.48 -5.32
CA TYR A 567 -7.50 2.51 -4.59
C TYR A 567 -7.57 1.67 -3.32
N SER A 568 -8.69 1.63 -2.60
CA SER A 568 -8.80 0.78 -1.40
C SER A 568 -8.74 -0.72 -1.71
N LEU A 569 -9.28 -1.17 -2.87
CA LEU A 569 -9.16 -2.56 -3.32
C LEU A 569 -7.71 -3.05 -3.34
N LYS A 570 -6.78 -2.19 -3.79
CA LYS A 570 -5.33 -2.49 -3.88
C LYS A 570 -4.69 -2.72 -2.51
N ASN A 571 -5.29 -2.21 -1.43
CA ASN A 571 -4.84 -2.49 -0.07
C ASN A 571 -5.16 -3.93 0.35
N TYR A 572 -6.18 -4.56 -0.23
CA TYR A 572 -6.73 -5.87 0.14
C TYR A 572 -6.40 -6.98 -0.87
N LEU A 573 -5.49 -6.69 -1.80
CA LEU A 573 -5.01 -7.57 -2.85
C LEU A 573 -3.49 -7.69 -2.80
N GLN A 574 -2.98 -8.88 -3.10
CA GLN A 574 -1.58 -9.14 -3.36
C GLN A 574 -1.35 -9.28 -4.87
N VAL A 575 -0.26 -8.69 -5.36
CA VAL A 575 0.16 -8.81 -6.76
C VAL A 575 1.17 -9.96 -6.87
N LYS A 576 0.83 -11.01 -7.61
CA LYS A 576 1.71 -12.14 -7.94
C LYS A 576 2.11 -12.09 -9.40
N ALA A 577 3.39 -12.14 -9.72
CA ALA A 577 3.86 -12.37 -11.08
C ALA A 577 3.87 -13.87 -11.40
N VAL A 578 3.41 -14.25 -12.59
CA VAL A 578 3.45 -15.62 -13.11
C VAL A 578 4.16 -15.59 -14.46
N VAL A 579 5.22 -16.36 -14.59
CA VAL A 579 6.09 -16.39 -15.78
C VAL A 579 6.18 -17.82 -16.28
N THR A 580 5.74 -18.06 -17.51
CA THR A 580 5.72 -19.40 -18.13
C THR A 580 6.59 -19.42 -19.36
N ALA A 581 7.50 -20.40 -19.46
CA ALA A 581 8.31 -20.61 -20.67
C ALA A 581 7.45 -21.04 -21.87
N LEU A 582 7.60 -20.36 -23.01
CA LEU A 582 6.90 -20.68 -24.26
C LEU A 582 7.81 -21.47 -25.22
N LYS A 583 7.26 -22.54 -25.80
CA LYS A 583 7.86 -23.26 -26.93
C LYS A 583 7.23 -22.74 -28.23
N ASN A 584 8.06 -22.35 -29.20
CA ASN A 584 7.64 -21.92 -30.56
C ASN A 584 6.49 -20.88 -30.59
N PRO A 585 6.62 -19.71 -29.92
CA PRO A 585 5.59 -18.67 -29.98
C PRO A 585 5.41 -18.16 -31.41
N ALA A 586 4.16 -18.08 -31.89
CA ALA A 586 3.85 -17.61 -33.24
C ALA A 586 4.14 -16.10 -33.45
N TRP A 587 4.17 -15.34 -32.35
CA TRP A 587 4.54 -13.92 -32.31
C TRP A 587 5.08 -13.58 -30.91
N GLN A 588 5.81 -12.47 -30.80
CA GLN A 588 6.24 -11.86 -29.53
C GLN A 588 5.88 -10.37 -29.58
N ILE A 589 5.28 -9.81 -28.52
CA ILE A 589 4.94 -8.37 -28.38
C ILE A 589 6.05 -7.60 -27.61
N GLY A 590 7.16 -8.26 -27.29
CA GLY A 590 8.37 -7.56 -26.82
C GLY A 590 8.99 -6.71 -27.93
N VAL A 591 9.46 -5.51 -27.59
CA VAL A 591 10.24 -4.68 -28.52
C VAL A 591 11.53 -5.44 -28.86
N VAL A 592 11.76 -5.72 -30.14
CA VAL A 592 12.99 -6.40 -30.60
C VAL A 592 14.17 -5.44 -30.48
N LEU A 593 14.72 -5.31 -29.27
CA LEU A 593 16.03 -4.75 -29.01
C LEU A 593 17.09 -5.85 -29.12
N CYS A 594 18.17 -5.52 -29.81
CA CYS A 594 19.02 -6.50 -30.49
C CYS A 594 19.84 -7.38 -29.52
N THR A 595 19.30 -8.55 -29.13
CA THR A 595 20.02 -9.59 -28.37
C THR A 595 20.58 -10.70 -29.28
N MET A 596 21.36 -10.30 -30.29
CA MET A 596 22.24 -11.23 -31.02
C MET A 596 23.46 -11.63 -30.16
N ALA A 597 23.26 -12.41 -29.09
CA ALA A 597 24.34 -13.19 -28.42
C ALA A 597 23.87 -14.18 -27.31
N ALA A 598 22.78 -14.93 -27.48
CA ALA A 598 22.38 -15.93 -26.46
C ALA A 598 21.85 -17.29 -26.99
N ARG A 599 21.71 -17.48 -28.32
CA ARG A 599 21.16 -18.72 -28.91
C ARG A 599 22.20 -19.66 -29.56
N ARG A 600 23.47 -19.56 -29.17
CA ARG A 600 24.56 -20.39 -29.75
C ARG A 600 25.53 -21.01 -28.73
N ILE A 601 25.02 -21.36 -27.55
CA ILE A 601 25.65 -22.36 -26.67
C ILE A 601 24.58 -23.38 -26.29
N LEU A 602 24.31 -24.31 -27.22
CA LEU A 602 23.72 -25.64 -27.04
C LEU A 602 23.36 -26.19 -28.44
N SER A 603 24.15 -27.20 -28.86
CA SER A 603 23.95 -28.14 -29.99
C SER A 603 24.97 -28.07 -31.15
N ARG A 604 25.47 -29.28 -31.49
CA ARG A 604 26.13 -29.72 -32.73
C ARG A 604 27.57 -29.25 -33.02
N SER A 605 28.51 -29.97 -32.43
CA SER A 605 29.80 -30.28 -33.05
C SER A 605 29.59 -31.19 -34.28
N PHE A 606 29.97 -30.72 -35.47
CA PHE A 606 30.17 -31.55 -36.67
C PHE A 606 31.36 -30.99 -37.45
N PHE A 607 32.44 -31.77 -37.57
CA PHE A 607 33.57 -31.47 -38.44
C PHE A 607 33.30 -31.97 -39.87
N PRO A 608 33.65 -31.22 -40.92
CA PRO A 608 33.79 -31.76 -42.27
C PRO A 608 35.17 -32.42 -42.44
N PRO A 609 35.31 -33.46 -43.28
CA PRO A 609 36.60 -34.10 -43.56
C PRO A 609 37.39 -33.30 -44.61
N SER A 610 38.70 -33.17 -44.41
CA SER A 610 39.64 -32.82 -45.48
C SER A 610 40.79 -33.81 -45.48
N VAL A 611 41.05 -34.38 -46.67
CA VAL A 611 42.07 -35.42 -46.88
C VAL A 611 43.42 -34.75 -47.10
N GLY A 612 44.45 -35.23 -46.40
CA GLY A 612 45.84 -34.82 -46.59
C GLY A 612 46.80 -35.95 -46.20
N TYR A 613 47.53 -36.49 -47.17
CA TYR A 613 48.46 -37.61 -46.99
C TYR A 613 49.65 -37.26 -46.08
N LEU A 614 50.10 -38.23 -45.27
CA LEU A 614 51.52 -38.53 -45.03
C LEU A 614 51.69 -39.91 -44.36
N SER A 615 52.81 -40.59 -44.67
CA SER A 615 53.04 -42.04 -44.44
C SER A 615 53.66 -42.38 -43.07
N PRO A 616 53.67 -43.67 -42.63
CA PRO A 616 53.77 -44.02 -41.20
C PRO A 616 55.20 -44.27 -40.68
N GLY A 617 55.44 -43.87 -39.43
CA GLY A 617 56.69 -44.11 -38.69
C GLY A 617 56.46 -44.76 -37.31
N LYS A 618 56.71 -46.08 -37.25
CA LYS A 618 57.09 -46.93 -36.08
C LYS A 618 56.63 -46.56 -34.65
N ARG A 619 55.88 -47.48 -34.02
CA ARG A 619 55.80 -47.61 -32.54
C ARG A 619 57.18 -47.99 -31.93
N PRO A 620 57.37 -47.83 -30.62
CA PRO A 620 57.27 -49.03 -29.78
C PRO A 620 56.40 -48.88 -28.52
N TYR A 621 56.19 -50.03 -27.86
CA TYR A 621 55.34 -50.25 -26.68
C TYR A 621 56.12 -50.00 -25.38
N GLN A 622 55.56 -49.24 -24.45
CA GLN A 622 55.83 -49.17 -22.99
C GLN A 622 54.90 -48.08 -22.43
N GLY A 623 54.28 -48.16 -21.25
CA GLY A 623 54.09 -49.21 -20.25
C GLY A 623 53.01 -48.70 -19.27
N ARG A 624 52.27 -49.57 -18.56
CA ARG A 624 51.22 -49.10 -17.62
C ARG A 624 51.85 -48.41 -16.40
N GLY A 625 51.81 -47.07 -16.37
CA GLY A 625 52.12 -46.26 -15.20
C GLY A 625 50.85 -45.78 -14.50
N THR A 626 50.64 -46.17 -13.24
CA THR A 626 49.58 -45.62 -12.38
C THR A 626 49.87 -44.15 -12.08
N CYS A 627 49.04 -43.23 -12.59
CA CYS A 627 49.09 -41.84 -12.16
C CYS A 627 48.45 -41.71 -10.77
N ASN A 628 49.27 -41.59 -9.74
CA ASN A 628 48.83 -41.16 -8.42
C ASN A 628 48.28 -39.72 -8.54
N TYR A 629 47.08 -39.49 -7.99
CA TYR A 629 46.55 -38.14 -7.84
C TYR A 629 47.43 -37.37 -6.83
N SER A 630 48.17 -36.38 -7.32
CA SER A 630 48.98 -35.50 -6.46
C SER A 630 48.07 -34.48 -5.78
N THR A 631 47.97 -34.58 -4.45
CA THR A 631 47.22 -33.66 -3.58
C THR A 631 48.03 -32.40 -3.27
N ALA A 632 48.43 -31.66 -4.30
CA ALA A 632 49.13 -30.38 -4.18
C ALA A 632 48.51 -29.35 -5.13
N ALA A 633 47.38 -28.76 -4.74
CA ALA A 633 46.83 -27.59 -5.41
C ALA A 633 47.74 -26.39 -5.15
N ALA A 634 48.57 -26.02 -6.15
CA ALA A 634 49.30 -24.77 -6.13
C ALA A 634 48.29 -23.61 -6.06
N ILE A 635 48.52 -22.68 -5.13
CA ILE A 635 47.67 -21.50 -4.94
C ILE A 635 48.03 -20.52 -6.06
N GLU A 636 47.23 -20.48 -7.13
CA GLU A 636 47.31 -19.39 -8.11
C GLU A 636 47.01 -18.06 -7.41
N GLU A 637 47.80 -17.02 -7.70
CA GLU A 637 47.51 -15.67 -7.19
C GLU A 637 46.23 -15.12 -7.85
N PRO A 638 45.36 -14.41 -7.08
CA PRO A 638 44.15 -13.83 -7.63
C PRO A 638 44.42 -12.83 -8.76
N ILE A 639 43.57 -12.85 -9.78
CA ILE A 639 43.69 -11.96 -10.93
C ILE A 639 43.38 -10.53 -10.48
N LYS A 640 44.37 -9.64 -10.52
CA LYS A 640 44.15 -8.22 -10.23
C LYS A 640 43.31 -7.59 -11.37
N PRO A 641 42.14 -6.99 -11.07
CA PRO A 641 41.35 -6.33 -12.10
C PRO A 641 42.06 -5.08 -12.63
N SER A 642 41.73 -4.70 -13.87
CA SER A 642 42.29 -3.52 -14.55
C SER A 642 41.68 -2.17 -14.11
N VAL A 643 40.75 -2.18 -13.17
CA VAL A 643 40.04 -0.97 -12.68
C VAL A 643 40.72 -0.40 -11.43
N ASN A 644 40.76 0.94 -11.35
CA ASN A 644 41.25 1.66 -10.16
C ASN A 644 40.07 2.23 -9.37
N VAL A 645 40.16 2.19 -8.04
CA VAL A 645 39.12 2.72 -7.16
C VAL A 645 39.32 4.23 -6.97
N HIS A 646 38.52 5.02 -7.70
CA HIS A 646 38.61 6.49 -7.68
C HIS A 646 37.58 7.18 -6.76
N TYR A 647 36.47 6.51 -6.42
CA TYR A 647 35.36 7.10 -5.67
C TYR A 647 35.17 6.36 -4.34
N THR A 648 35.68 6.94 -3.26
CA THR A 648 35.58 6.41 -1.88
C THR A 648 34.95 7.38 -0.88
N LYS A 649 34.53 8.55 -1.36
CA LYS A 649 33.89 9.61 -0.58
C LYS A 649 32.37 9.50 -0.64
N LEU A 650 31.67 10.11 0.31
CA LEU A 650 30.22 10.26 0.28
C LEU A 650 29.83 11.22 -0.86
N LEU A 651 28.68 11.01 -1.48
CA LEU A 651 28.11 11.94 -2.45
C LEU A 651 26.98 12.73 -1.79
N ILE A 652 27.20 14.03 -1.55
CA ILE A 652 26.21 14.92 -0.93
C ILE A 652 26.15 16.21 -1.74
N ASP A 653 24.94 16.67 -2.07
CA ASP A 653 24.68 17.88 -2.87
C ASP A 653 25.42 17.92 -4.23
N GLY A 654 25.62 16.74 -4.83
CA GLY A 654 26.36 16.58 -6.09
C GLY A 654 27.88 16.67 -5.97
N GLN A 655 28.44 16.65 -4.75
CA GLN A 655 29.89 16.70 -4.49
C GLN A 655 30.39 15.48 -3.71
N PHE A 656 31.60 15.02 -4.05
CA PHE A 656 32.27 13.93 -3.32
C PHE A 656 33.00 14.46 -2.09
N VAL A 657 32.40 14.27 -0.91
CA VAL A 657 32.84 14.81 0.39
C VAL A 657 33.31 13.70 1.34
N SER A 658 34.28 14.01 2.20
CA SER A 658 34.59 13.15 3.33
C SER A 658 33.42 13.11 4.31
N ALA A 659 33.31 12.03 5.10
CA ALA A 659 32.41 11.97 6.25
C ALA A 659 32.72 13.13 7.21
N ALA A 660 31.70 13.67 7.89
CA ALA A 660 31.86 14.78 8.83
C ALA A 660 32.82 14.45 9.98
N SER A 661 32.90 13.17 10.36
CA SER A 661 33.82 12.63 11.38
C SER A 661 35.28 12.46 10.89
N GLY A 662 35.53 12.56 9.59
CA GLY A 662 36.80 12.20 8.95
C GLY A 662 37.10 10.70 8.91
N LYS A 663 36.24 9.84 9.46
CA LYS A 663 36.46 8.38 9.54
C LYS A 663 36.28 7.68 8.18
N THR A 664 36.90 6.51 8.08
CA THR A 664 36.78 5.59 6.95
C THR A 664 36.80 4.14 7.42
N PHE A 665 36.03 3.27 6.76
CA PHE A 665 36.07 1.81 6.96
C PHE A 665 36.70 1.11 5.73
N PRO A 666 37.35 -0.06 5.88
CA PRO A 666 37.83 -0.84 4.74
C PRO A 666 36.69 -1.61 4.07
N THR A 667 36.67 -1.65 2.73
CA THR A 667 36.04 -2.73 1.97
C THR A 667 37.08 -3.79 1.60
N LEU A 668 36.68 -5.06 1.57
CA LEU A 668 37.56 -6.23 1.55
C LEU A 668 37.30 -7.10 0.31
N ASP A 669 38.36 -7.66 -0.26
CA ASP A 669 38.26 -8.58 -1.40
C ASP A 669 37.89 -9.98 -0.89
N PRO A 670 36.70 -10.53 -1.19
CA PRO A 670 36.26 -11.82 -0.66
C PRO A 670 37.09 -13.01 -1.16
N ARG A 671 37.91 -12.82 -2.21
CA ARG A 671 38.84 -13.84 -2.72
C ARG A 671 40.05 -14.02 -1.80
N THR A 672 40.34 -13.03 -0.95
CA THR A 672 41.55 -13.02 -0.12
C THR A 672 41.34 -12.63 1.35
N GLY A 673 40.41 -11.74 1.64
CA GLY A 673 40.30 -10.99 2.90
C GLY A 673 41.17 -9.72 2.95
N ASP A 674 41.87 -9.38 1.86
CA ASP A 674 42.75 -8.20 1.80
C ASP A 674 41.92 -6.92 1.54
N VAL A 675 42.41 -5.75 1.95
CA VAL A 675 41.71 -4.46 1.75
C VAL A 675 41.75 -4.03 0.29
N ILE A 676 40.58 -3.73 -0.30
CA ILE A 676 40.47 -3.09 -1.63
C ILE A 676 40.73 -1.59 -1.51
N ALA A 677 39.97 -0.92 -0.63
CA ALA A 677 40.02 0.52 -0.42
C ALA A 677 39.42 0.91 0.94
N HIS A 678 39.77 2.11 1.42
CA HIS A 678 39.08 2.75 2.54
C HIS A 678 38.02 3.73 2.03
N VAL A 679 36.78 3.56 2.51
CA VAL A 679 35.59 4.32 2.13
C VAL A 679 35.11 5.16 3.31
N ALA A 680 34.65 6.39 3.04
CA ALA A 680 34.14 7.31 4.06
C ALA A 680 33.03 6.68 4.92
N GLU A 681 33.17 6.76 6.23
CA GLU A 681 32.22 6.23 7.20
C GLU A 681 31.19 7.30 7.57
N GLY A 682 30.12 7.38 6.76
CA GLY A 682 28.99 8.26 7.03
C GLY A 682 28.24 7.86 8.30
N ASP A 683 27.84 8.86 9.06
CA ASP A 683 27.06 8.72 10.30
C ASP A 683 25.83 9.67 10.27
N ALA A 684 25.14 9.84 11.40
CA ALA A 684 23.92 10.63 11.52
C ALA A 684 24.06 12.06 10.97
N GLU A 685 25.20 12.73 11.17
CA GLU A 685 25.43 14.08 10.64
C GLU A 685 25.53 14.10 9.11
N ASP A 686 26.14 13.10 8.50
CA ASP A 686 26.20 12.99 7.04
C ASP A 686 24.83 12.66 6.44
N ILE A 687 24.00 11.90 7.17
CA ILE A 687 22.58 11.69 6.83
C ILE A 687 21.79 13.00 6.95
N ASN A 688 21.97 13.78 8.02
CA ASN A 688 21.30 15.09 8.17
C ASN A 688 21.65 16.03 7.00
N ARG A 689 22.94 16.11 6.64
CA ARG A 689 23.44 16.88 5.50
C ARG A 689 22.83 16.40 4.17
N ALA A 690 22.77 15.09 3.95
CA ALA A 690 22.18 14.49 2.75
C ALA A 690 20.66 14.71 2.66
N VAL A 691 19.93 14.59 3.77
CA VAL A 691 18.48 14.83 3.81
C VAL A 691 18.17 16.32 3.64
N ALA A 692 18.96 17.22 4.22
CA ALA A 692 18.82 18.67 4.00
C ALA A 692 19.03 19.04 2.51
N ALA A 693 20.05 18.47 1.86
CA ALA A 693 20.29 18.65 0.43
C ALA A 693 19.13 18.11 -0.43
N ALA A 694 18.63 16.90 -0.13
CA ALA A 694 17.47 16.32 -0.81
C ALA A 694 16.19 17.15 -0.61
N ARG A 695 15.91 17.56 0.64
CA ARG A 695 14.76 18.40 0.99
C ARG A 695 14.78 19.72 0.23
N LYS A 696 15.94 20.40 0.18
CA LYS A 696 16.10 21.64 -0.60
C LYS A 696 15.91 21.40 -2.10
N ALA A 697 16.49 20.33 -2.65
CA ALA A 697 16.35 19.98 -4.06
C ALA A 697 14.90 19.61 -4.47
N PHE A 698 14.08 19.15 -3.52
CA PHE A 698 12.66 18.87 -3.72
C PHE A 698 11.75 20.09 -3.49
N ASP A 699 11.84 20.75 -2.33
CA ASP A 699 10.92 21.83 -1.95
C ASP A 699 11.18 23.11 -2.77
N GLU A 700 12.45 23.48 -2.97
CA GLU A 700 12.85 24.71 -3.67
C GLU A 700 13.34 24.41 -5.10
N GLY A 701 14.06 23.30 -5.28
CA GLY A 701 14.82 22.97 -6.48
C GLY A 701 13.99 22.69 -7.74
N ARG A 702 14.70 22.60 -8.87
CA ARG A 702 14.08 22.40 -10.20
C ARG A 702 13.56 20.99 -10.45
N TRP A 703 13.98 19.97 -9.70
CA TRP A 703 13.76 18.56 -10.08
C TRP A 703 12.29 18.12 -10.14
N PRO A 704 11.44 18.35 -9.11
CA PRO A 704 10.01 18.07 -9.22
C PRO A 704 9.26 19.08 -10.12
N LYS A 705 9.87 20.25 -10.38
CA LYS A 705 9.33 21.31 -11.25
C LYS A 705 9.66 21.08 -12.75
N MET A 706 10.64 20.25 -13.06
CA MET A 706 10.96 19.82 -14.42
C MET A 706 9.80 19.03 -15.02
N THR A 707 9.63 19.15 -16.33
CA THR A 707 8.74 18.28 -17.08
C THR A 707 9.19 16.82 -16.95
N ALA A 708 8.23 15.90 -17.06
CA ALA A 708 8.52 14.47 -17.11
C ALA A 708 9.50 14.09 -18.23
N TYR A 709 9.42 14.77 -19.37
CA TYR A 709 10.32 14.58 -20.51
C TYR A 709 11.77 14.96 -20.19
N GLU A 710 12.01 16.06 -19.48
CA GLU A 710 13.36 16.46 -19.07
C GLU A 710 13.99 15.44 -18.10
N ARG A 711 13.22 14.92 -17.14
CA ARG A 711 13.69 13.84 -16.25
C ARG A 711 14.02 12.58 -17.05
N SER A 712 13.14 12.19 -17.98
CA SER A 712 13.36 11.06 -18.91
C SER A 712 14.66 11.21 -19.70
N ARG A 713 14.94 12.39 -20.26
CA ARG A 713 16.18 12.69 -21.01
C ARG A 713 17.45 12.48 -20.19
N ILE A 714 17.46 12.85 -18.91
CA ILE A 714 18.60 12.65 -18.00
C ILE A 714 18.78 11.15 -17.73
N MET A 715 17.69 10.42 -17.45
CA MET A 715 17.74 8.97 -17.19
C MET A 715 18.17 8.14 -18.41
N LEU A 716 17.78 8.53 -19.62
CA LEU A 716 18.25 7.90 -20.87
C LEU A 716 19.76 8.11 -21.06
N ARG A 717 20.24 9.36 -20.92
CA ARG A 717 21.67 9.67 -21.03
C ARG A 717 22.52 8.93 -19.99
N PHE A 718 21.98 8.71 -18.79
CA PHE A 718 22.63 7.87 -17.79
C PHE A 718 22.75 6.42 -18.25
N ALA A 719 21.69 5.82 -18.81
CA ALA A 719 21.77 4.47 -19.37
C ALA A 719 22.82 4.35 -20.48
N ASP A 720 22.97 5.36 -21.33
CA ASP A 720 24.00 5.36 -22.38
C ASP A 720 25.43 5.46 -21.79
N LEU A 721 25.60 6.17 -20.67
CA LEU A 721 26.88 6.20 -19.92
C LEU A 721 27.18 4.87 -19.22
N LEU A 722 26.17 4.13 -18.76
CA LEU A 722 26.35 2.81 -18.16
C LEU A 722 26.89 1.78 -19.16
N GLU A 723 26.37 1.78 -20.40
CA GLU A 723 26.88 0.89 -21.46
C GLU A 723 28.31 1.25 -21.85
N LYS A 724 28.62 2.55 -21.94
CA LYS A 724 29.98 3.04 -22.23
C LYS A 724 31.01 2.60 -21.18
N HIS A 725 30.61 2.52 -19.91
CA HIS A 725 31.49 2.16 -18.79
C HIS A 725 31.20 0.75 -18.22
N ASN A 726 30.59 -0.13 -19.02
CA ASN A 726 30.11 -1.46 -18.59
C ASN A 726 31.19 -2.29 -17.87
N ASP A 727 32.37 -2.39 -18.48
CA ASP A 727 33.42 -3.28 -18.00
C ASP A 727 34.12 -2.73 -16.74
N GLU A 728 34.24 -1.41 -16.60
CA GLU A 728 34.76 -0.76 -15.38
C GLU A 728 33.82 -1.00 -14.19
N ILE A 729 32.52 -0.79 -14.39
CA ILE A 729 31.49 -0.99 -13.36
C ILE A 729 31.38 -2.47 -12.99
N ALA A 730 31.37 -3.35 -13.99
CA ALA A 730 31.33 -4.79 -13.76
C ALA A 730 32.59 -5.30 -13.04
N ALA A 731 33.76 -4.72 -13.29
CA ALA A 731 34.99 -5.08 -12.58
C ALA A 731 34.92 -4.67 -11.10
N LEU A 732 34.44 -3.46 -10.79
CA LEU A 732 34.20 -3.02 -9.42
C LEU A 732 33.18 -3.92 -8.70
N GLU A 733 32.01 -4.17 -9.32
CA GLU A 733 30.97 -5.04 -8.78
C GLU A 733 31.51 -6.45 -8.45
N THR A 734 32.34 -7.01 -9.34
CA THR A 734 32.96 -8.33 -9.18
C THR A 734 33.99 -8.34 -8.05
N TRP A 735 34.81 -7.29 -7.95
CA TRP A 735 35.89 -7.20 -6.96
C TRP A 735 35.36 -7.01 -5.53
N ASP A 736 34.35 -6.14 -5.36
CA ASP A 736 33.72 -5.82 -4.07
C ASP A 736 32.80 -6.97 -3.59
N ASN A 737 32.16 -7.72 -4.50
CA ASN A 737 31.16 -8.75 -4.15
C ASN A 737 31.64 -10.22 -4.23
N GLY A 738 32.57 -10.55 -5.13
CA GLY A 738 33.01 -11.94 -5.38
C GLY A 738 32.21 -12.72 -6.44
N LYS A 739 31.12 -12.16 -7.00
CA LYS A 739 30.39 -12.78 -8.12
C LYS A 739 31.24 -12.86 -9.40
N PRO A 740 31.04 -13.84 -10.31
CA PRO A 740 31.82 -13.95 -11.56
C PRO A 740 31.71 -12.72 -12.47
N PHE A 741 32.83 -12.26 -13.04
CA PHE A 741 32.88 -11.06 -13.88
C PHE A 741 31.93 -11.13 -15.09
N LYS A 742 31.78 -12.33 -15.67
CA LYS A 742 30.85 -12.58 -16.78
C LYS A 742 29.38 -12.39 -16.39
N GLN A 743 29.01 -12.66 -15.13
CA GLN A 743 27.67 -12.37 -14.59
C GLN A 743 27.47 -10.85 -14.50
N SER A 744 28.39 -10.15 -13.84
CA SER A 744 28.37 -8.68 -13.72
C SER A 744 28.26 -7.98 -15.08
N ALA A 745 29.16 -8.32 -16.01
CA ALA A 745 29.36 -7.63 -17.28
C ALA A 745 28.35 -7.99 -18.39
N LYS A 746 27.69 -9.15 -18.33
CA LYS A 746 26.77 -9.63 -19.39
C LYS A 746 25.32 -9.83 -18.92
N VAL A 747 25.06 -9.78 -17.62
CA VAL A 747 23.72 -9.95 -17.04
C VAL A 747 23.34 -8.73 -16.21
N GLU A 748 24.12 -8.37 -15.20
CA GLU A 748 23.69 -7.36 -14.22
C GLU A 748 23.76 -5.92 -14.73
N VAL A 749 24.88 -5.46 -15.30
CA VAL A 749 24.98 -4.09 -15.84
C VAL A 749 24.01 -3.86 -17.03
N PRO A 750 23.78 -4.82 -17.93
CA PRO A 750 22.70 -4.73 -18.92
C PRO A 750 21.29 -4.60 -18.32
N MET A 751 20.95 -5.39 -17.28
CA MET A 751 19.66 -5.25 -16.58
C MET A 751 19.53 -3.91 -15.84
N PHE A 752 20.60 -3.46 -15.19
CA PHE A 752 20.71 -2.16 -14.52
C PHE A 752 20.38 -1.02 -15.51
N THR A 753 21.02 -1.04 -16.68
CA THR A 753 20.80 -0.12 -17.80
C THR A 753 19.34 -0.20 -18.31
N ARG A 754 18.82 -1.41 -18.53
CA ARG A 754 17.46 -1.65 -19.03
C ARG A 754 16.39 -1.07 -18.11
N LEU A 755 16.58 -1.18 -16.79
CA LEU A 755 15.69 -0.61 -15.78
C LEU A 755 15.63 0.92 -15.86
N PHE A 756 16.78 1.60 -15.99
CA PHE A 756 16.79 3.06 -16.15
C PHE A 756 16.09 3.51 -17.45
N ARG A 757 16.28 2.80 -18.56
CA ARG A 757 15.52 3.07 -19.80
C ARG A 757 14.02 2.80 -19.65
N TYR A 758 13.63 1.74 -18.95
CA TYR A 758 12.24 1.43 -18.66
C TYR A 758 11.56 2.55 -17.86
N TYR A 759 12.19 3.01 -16.78
CA TYR A 759 11.62 4.09 -15.96
C TYR A 759 11.70 5.47 -16.61
N ALA A 760 12.72 5.74 -17.42
CA ALA A 760 12.72 6.93 -18.29
C ALA A 760 11.51 6.93 -19.23
N GLY A 761 11.14 5.77 -19.78
CA GLY A 761 9.95 5.59 -20.60
C GLY A 761 8.62 5.73 -19.84
N TRP A 762 8.62 5.65 -18.51
CA TRP A 762 7.44 5.81 -17.64
C TRP A 762 7.27 7.20 -17.05
N ALA A 763 8.32 8.02 -17.00
CA ALA A 763 8.30 9.32 -16.32
C ALA A 763 7.15 10.24 -16.77
N ASP A 764 6.76 10.15 -18.04
CA ASP A 764 5.70 10.91 -18.72
C ASP A 764 4.37 10.14 -18.89
N LYS A 765 4.24 8.94 -18.30
CA LYS A 765 3.06 8.05 -18.40
C LYS A 765 2.42 7.73 -17.05
N VAL A 766 2.76 8.49 -16.02
CA VAL A 766 2.10 8.45 -14.71
C VAL A 766 0.77 9.21 -14.84
N HIS A 767 -0.35 8.48 -14.77
CA HIS A 767 -1.68 9.04 -14.95
C HIS A 767 -2.53 8.90 -13.68
N GLY A 768 -3.25 9.98 -13.36
CA GLY A 768 -4.39 9.94 -12.45
C GLY A 768 -5.68 9.47 -13.15
N LEU A 769 -6.80 9.60 -12.46
CA LEU A 769 -8.13 9.23 -12.95
C LEU A 769 -9.06 10.45 -12.95
N THR A 770 -9.97 10.55 -13.92
CA THR A 770 -11.20 11.34 -13.75
C THR A 770 -12.24 10.42 -13.12
N VAL A 771 -12.79 10.79 -11.97
CA VAL A 771 -13.67 9.93 -11.17
C VAL A 771 -15.14 10.27 -11.45
N PRO A 772 -15.98 9.28 -11.84
CA PRO A 772 -17.41 9.49 -11.99
C PRO A 772 -18.07 9.49 -10.60
N ALA A 773 -18.01 10.63 -9.92
CA ALA A 773 -18.62 10.83 -8.61
C ALA A 773 -20.12 11.17 -8.73
N ASP A 774 -20.91 10.76 -7.75
CA ASP A 774 -22.33 11.11 -7.70
C ASP A 774 -22.52 12.63 -7.49
N GLY A 775 -23.37 13.27 -8.29
CA GLY A 775 -23.70 14.70 -8.20
C GLY A 775 -23.03 15.60 -9.23
N SER A 776 -23.20 16.91 -9.11
CA SER A 776 -22.64 17.90 -10.06
C SER A 776 -21.23 18.33 -9.69
N PHE A 777 -20.27 17.39 -9.76
CA PHE A 777 -18.87 17.63 -9.41
C PHE A 777 -17.93 17.14 -10.51
N HIS A 778 -16.88 17.90 -10.79
CA HIS A 778 -15.70 17.40 -11.47
C HIS A 778 -14.73 16.87 -10.42
N VAL A 779 -14.35 15.59 -10.56
CA VAL A 779 -13.39 14.95 -9.66
C VAL A 779 -12.25 14.34 -10.45
N GLN A 780 -11.02 14.65 -10.04
CA GLN A 780 -9.80 14.07 -10.58
C GLN A 780 -8.89 13.58 -9.46
N THR A 781 -8.08 12.56 -9.73
CA THR A 781 -6.94 12.21 -8.89
C THR A 781 -5.65 12.70 -9.54
N LEU A 782 -4.76 13.27 -8.73
CA LEU A 782 -3.38 13.61 -9.13
C LEU A 782 -2.44 12.59 -8.51
N HIS A 783 -1.41 12.19 -9.25
CA HIS A 783 -0.31 11.35 -8.75
C HIS A 783 0.93 12.23 -8.65
N GLU A 784 1.30 12.57 -7.42
CA GLU A 784 2.33 13.55 -7.09
C GLU A 784 3.55 12.84 -6.48
N PRO A 785 4.80 13.31 -6.66
CA PRO A 785 5.95 12.71 -5.99
C PRO A 785 5.78 12.72 -4.46
N ILE A 786 6.15 11.61 -3.81
CA ILE A 786 6.06 11.48 -2.35
C ILE A 786 7.04 12.40 -1.60
N GLY A 787 8.19 12.74 -2.21
CA GLY A 787 9.16 13.72 -1.69
C GLY A 787 10.58 13.17 -1.56
N VAL A 788 11.12 13.19 -0.34
CA VAL A 788 12.45 12.66 -0.01
C VAL A 788 12.34 11.17 0.33
N ALA A 789 12.93 10.32 -0.52
CA ALA A 789 12.99 8.88 -0.31
C ALA A 789 14.34 8.45 0.29
N GLY A 790 14.32 7.93 1.52
CA GLY A 790 15.42 7.20 2.12
C GLY A 790 15.46 5.77 1.58
N GLN A 791 16.61 5.33 1.07
CA GLN A 791 16.75 4.03 0.43
C GLN A 791 17.95 3.29 1.02
N ILE A 792 17.78 2.01 1.34
CA ILE A 792 18.82 1.16 1.93
C ILE A 792 18.90 -0.12 1.09
N ILE A 793 20.11 -0.42 0.57
CA ILE A 793 20.35 -1.55 -0.32
C ILE A 793 21.28 -2.60 0.32
N PRO A 794 21.07 -3.90 0.03
CA PRO A 794 21.91 -5.00 0.50
C PRO A 794 23.16 -5.14 -0.38
N TRP A 795 24.04 -6.06 0.01
CA TRP A 795 25.35 -6.23 -0.61
C TRP A 795 25.41 -7.22 -1.78
N ASN A 796 24.34 -7.99 -2.07
CA ASN A 796 24.40 -9.14 -2.99
C ASN A 796 24.19 -8.79 -4.47
N PHE A 797 23.33 -7.82 -4.78
CA PHE A 797 23.19 -7.21 -6.11
C PHE A 797 23.21 -5.66 -6.06
N PRO A 798 24.29 -5.02 -5.57
CA PRO A 798 24.39 -3.57 -5.34
C PRO A 798 23.79 -2.71 -6.45
N LEU A 799 24.19 -2.95 -7.71
CA LEU A 799 23.71 -2.19 -8.87
C LEU A 799 22.22 -2.44 -9.17
N LEU A 800 21.77 -3.71 -9.16
CA LEU A 800 20.35 -3.99 -9.41
C LEU A 800 19.47 -3.35 -8.32
N MET A 801 19.88 -3.47 -7.05
CA MET A 801 19.18 -2.86 -5.92
C MET A 801 19.17 -1.33 -5.99
N PHE A 802 20.24 -0.71 -6.49
CA PHE A 802 20.26 0.72 -6.83
C PHE A 802 19.19 1.03 -7.89
N ALA A 803 19.13 0.32 -9.03
CA ALA A 803 18.14 0.61 -10.07
C ALA A 803 16.70 0.38 -9.63
N TRP A 804 16.44 -0.68 -8.84
CA TRP A 804 15.10 -1.03 -8.38
C TRP A 804 14.48 0.10 -7.53
N LYS A 805 15.31 0.83 -6.77
CA LYS A 805 14.86 1.91 -5.88
C LYS A 805 15.05 3.31 -6.47
N VAL A 806 16.22 3.62 -7.04
CA VAL A 806 16.55 4.96 -7.57
C VAL A 806 15.81 5.22 -8.88
N GLY A 807 15.73 4.24 -9.78
CA GLY A 807 15.06 4.35 -11.08
C GLY A 807 13.61 4.86 -11.00
N PRO A 808 12.68 4.18 -10.30
CA PRO A 808 11.30 4.63 -10.20
C PRO A 808 11.14 5.92 -9.38
N ALA A 809 11.97 6.12 -8.34
CA ALA A 809 11.92 7.34 -7.53
C ALA A 809 12.20 8.60 -8.38
N LEU A 810 13.25 8.55 -9.20
CA LEU A 810 13.64 9.65 -10.09
C LEU A 810 12.62 9.89 -11.22
N ALA A 811 12.07 8.84 -11.82
CA ALA A 811 11.03 8.99 -12.86
C ALA A 811 9.80 9.76 -12.31
N CYS A 812 9.34 9.39 -11.11
CA CYS A 812 8.24 10.05 -10.41
C CYS A 812 8.56 11.48 -9.92
N GLY A 813 9.83 11.93 -9.98
CA GLY A 813 10.25 13.30 -9.60
C GLY A 813 10.68 13.47 -8.13
N ASN A 814 10.98 12.36 -7.45
CA ASN A 814 11.45 12.38 -6.05
C ASN A 814 12.96 12.65 -5.97
N THR A 815 13.41 13.04 -4.78
CA THR A 815 14.82 13.12 -4.40
C THR A 815 15.20 11.97 -3.48
N VAL A 816 16.44 11.49 -3.54
CA VAL A 816 16.87 10.25 -2.90
C VAL A 816 18.07 10.48 -1.97
N VAL A 817 18.02 9.83 -0.79
CA VAL A 817 19.19 9.57 0.06
C VAL A 817 19.39 8.06 0.15
N LEU A 818 20.45 7.56 -0.48
CA LEU A 818 20.76 6.13 -0.59
C LEU A 818 21.90 5.74 0.36
N LYS A 819 21.65 4.74 1.21
CA LYS A 819 22.67 4.07 2.03
C LYS A 819 23.11 2.77 1.36
N THR A 820 24.38 2.68 0.98
CA THR A 820 24.98 1.47 0.40
C THR A 820 25.31 0.46 1.50
N ALA A 821 25.31 -0.84 1.21
CA ALA A 821 25.88 -1.82 2.13
C ALA A 821 27.38 -1.54 2.37
N GLU A 822 27.85 -1.81 3.58
CA GLU A 822 29.25 -1.63 3.99
C GLU A 822 30.21 -2.60 3.27
N GLN A 823 29.75 -3.78 2.84
CA GLN A 823 30.56 -4.71 2.06
C GLN A 823 30.74 -4.31 0.58
N THR A 824 29.86 -3.47 0.02
CA THR A 824 29.82 -3.22 -1.43
C THR A 824 29.46 -1.77 -1.84
N PRO A 825 30.19 -0.75 -1.35
CA PRO A 825 29.92 0.64 -1.70
C PRO A 825 30.38 1.05 -3.11
N LEU A 826 31.38 0.37 -3.70
CA LEU A 826 32.19 0.98 -4.77
C LEU A 826 31.44 1.16 -6.10
N SER A 827 30.69 0.15 -6.53
CA SER A 827 29.94 0.20 -7.79
C SER A 827 28.81 1.23 -7.77
N ALA A 828 28.13 1.38 -6.61
CA ALA A 828 27.08 2.37 -6.40
C ALA A 828 27.61 3.82 -6.41
N LEU A 829 28.78 4.08 -5.82
CA LEU A 829 29.43 5.40 -5.86
C LEU A 829 29.84 5.78 -7.30
N TYR A 830 30.38 4.82 -8.07
CA TYR A 830 30.70 5.01 -9.48
C TYR A 830 29.45 5.30 -10.34
N ALA A 831 28.37 4.53 -10.15
CA ALA A 831 27.10 4.76 -10.83
C ALA A 831 26.53 6.15 -10.51
N ALA A 832 26.61 6.61 -9.25
CA ALA A 832 26.15 7.92 -8.86
C ALA A 832 26.95 9.08 -9.49
N LYS A 833 28.28 8.91 -9.69
CA LYS A 833 29.09 9.84 -10.49
C LYS A 833 28.57 9.97 -11.92
N LEU A 834 28.28 8.85 -12.59
CA LEU A 834 27.77 8.87 -13.97
C LEU A 834 26.38 9.51 -14.07
N LEU A 835 25.55 9.38 -13.03
CA LEU A 835 24.23 10.01 -13.00
C LEU A 835 24.32 11.54 -12.92
N HIS A 836 25.30 12.09 -12.18
CA HIS A 836 25.59 13.53 -12.25
C HIS A 836 26.20 13.96 -13.58
N GLU A 837 27.08 13.15 -14.20
CA GLU A 837 27.60 13.41 -15.55
C GLU A 837 26.46 13.45 -16.60
N ALA A 838 25.40 12.64 -16.44
CA ALA A 838 24.19 12.68 -17.25
C ALA A 838 23.39 13.99 -17.11
N GLY A 839 23.62 14.77 -16.05
CA GLY A 839 22.99 16.07 -15.80
C GLY A 839 22.02 16.09 -14.61
N LEU A 840 22.04 15.09 -13.73
CA LEU A 840 21.23 15.08 -12.52
C LEU A 840 21.56 16.31 -11.64
N PRO A 841 20.57 17.13 -11.22
CA PRO A 841 20.83 18.28 -10.36
C PRO A 841 21.42 17.88 -9.00
N SER A 842 22.19 18.78 -8.40
CA SER A 842 22.67 18.67 -7.01
C SER A 842 21.51 18.40 -6.03
N GLY A 843 21.80 17.59 -5.00
CA GLY A 843 20.86 17.19 -3.96
C GLY A 843 19.81 16.16 -4.38
N VAL A 844 19.60 15.90 -5.67
CA VAL A 844 18.57 14.96 -6.15
C VAL A 844 18.90 13.50 -5.85
N LEU A 845 20.18 13.12 -5.94
CA LEU A 845 20.71 11.87 -5.39
C LEU A 845 21.84 12.21 -4.43
N ASN A 846 21.78 11.63 -3.23
CA ASN A 846 22.85 11.64 -2.26
C ASN A 846 23.16 10.18 -1.90
N VAL A 847 24.43 9.81 -1.82
CA VAL A 847 24.87 8.44 -1.50
C VAL A 847 25.78 8.47 -0.29
N VAL A 848 25.34 7.85 0.79
CA VAL A 848 26.04 7.80 2.08
C VAL A 848 26.42 6.36 2.39
N SER A 849 27.68 6.01 2.16
CA SER A 849 28.27 4.76 2.65
C SER A 849 28.51 4.86 4.16
N GLY A 850 28.29 3.76 4.88
CA GLY A 850 28.37 3.71 6.35
C GLY A 850 27.77 2.41 6.89
N PHE A 851 27.69 2.24 8.21
CA PHE A 851 27.13 1.02 8.80
C PHE A 851 25.60 1.07 8.95
N GLY A 852 24.96 -0.09 8.98
CA GLY A 852 23.51 -0.18 9.22
C GLY A 852 23.07 0.42 10.57
N ARG A 853 23.87 0.25 11.63
CA ARG A 853 23.56 0.72 13.00
C ARG A 853 23.70 2.23 13.20
N THR A 854 24.45 2.91 12.35
CA THR A 854 24.70 4.37 12.40
C THR A 854 23.90 5.08 11.33
N ALA A 855 24.42 5.18 10.10
CA ALA A 855 23.77 5.83 8.96
C ALA A 855 22.40 5.23 8.62
N GLY A 856 22.26 3.90 8.69
CA GLY A 856 20.99 3.23 8.43
C GLY A 856 19.89 3.60 9.43
N THR A 857 20.19 3.48 10.73
CA THR A 857 19.30 3.91 11.83
C THR A 857 18.92 5.39 11.72
N ALA A 858 19.91 6.27 11.49
CA ALA A 858 19.66 7.71 11.35
C ALA A 858 18.70 8.02 10.19
N LEU A 859 18.90 7.39 9.03
CA LEU A 859 18.04 7.57 7.86
C LEU A 859 16.60 7.10 8.10
N CYS A 860 16.43 5.97 8.78
CA CYS A 860 15.10 5.44 9.12
C CYS A 860 14.33 6.33 10.10
N SER A 861 15.02 6.88 11.10
CA SER A 861 14.43 7.75 12.13
C SER A 861 14.22 9.20 11.71
N HIS A 862 14.87 9.67 10.64
CA HIS A 862 14.86 11.08 10.25
C HIS A 862 13.43 11.61 10.00
N MET A 863 13.11 12.81 10.51
CA MET A 863 11.75 13.37 10.47
C MET A 863 11.38 13.95 9.10
N ASP A 864 12.35 14.49 8.35
CA ASP A 864 12.14 15.07 7.02
C ASP A 864 12.32 14.07 5.85
N VAL A 865 12.29 12.76 6.12
CA VAL A 865 12.24 11.72 5.07
C VAL A 865 10.80 11.26 4.92
N ASP A 866 10.23 11.38 3.72
CA ASP A 866 8.81 11.10 3.45
C ASP A 866 8.54 9.62 3.18
N LYS A 867 9.56 8.84 2.84
CA LYS A 867 9.45 7.42 2.50
C LYS A 867 10.72 6.63 2.81
N LEU A 868 10.58 5.35 3.20
CA LEU A 868 11.65 4.37 3.16
C LEU A 868 11.45 3.29 2.07
N ALA A 869 12.57 2.77 1.57
CA ALA A 869 12.64 1.50 0.85
C ALA A 869 13.88 0.72 1.28
N PHE A 870 13.69 -0.45 1.88
CA PHE A 870 14.76 -1.30 2.42
C PHE A 870 14.72 -2.68 1.75
N THR A 871 15.89 -3.21 1.39
CA THR A 871 16.06 -4.62 1.06
C THR A 871 17.21 -5.20 1.90
N GLY A 872 17.03 -6.39 2.48
CA GLY A 872 18.00 -7.02 3.37
C GLY A 872 17.38 -8.08 4.26
N SER A 873 17.90 -8.28 5.49
CA SER A 873 17.38 -9.31 6.39
C SER A 873 16.03 -8.94 7.03
N THR A 874 15.20 -9.95 7.29
CA THR A 874 13.90 -9.80 7.99
C THR A 874 14.02 -9.04 9.31
N GLU A 875 15.04 -9.35 10.12
CA GLU A 875 15.25 -8.73 11.43
C GLU A 875 15.54 -7.22 11.29
N THR A 876 16.37 -6.84 10.31
CA THR A 876 16.61 -5.43 10.01
C THR A 876 15.34 -4.76 9.47
N GLY A 877 14.54 -5.48 8.68
CA GLY A 877 13.22 -5.02 8.21
C GLY A 877 12.26 -4.68 9.34
N LYS A 878 12.24 -5.47 10.42
CA LYS A 878 11.49 -5.15 11.66
C LYS A 878 11.96 -3.84 12.28
N ILE A 879 13.28 -3.70 12.47
CA ILE A 879 13.89 -2.48 13.04
C ILE A 879 13.55 -1.25 12.18
N VAL A 880 13.68 -1.35 10.85
CA VAL A 880 13.34 -0.27 9.91
C VAL A 880 11.87 0.18 10.07
N LEU A 881 10.93 -0.78 10.19
CA LEU A 881 9.51 -0.47 10.35
C LEU A 881 9.19 0.10 11.75
N GLU A 882 9.85 -0.38 12.81
CA GLU A 882 9.77 0.23 14.15
C GLU A 882 10.28 1.67 14.18
N LEU A 883 11.40 1.97 13.51
CA LEU A 883 11.96 3.33 13.46
C LEU A 883 11.08 4.28 12.64
N ALA A 884 10.43 3.80 11.59
CA ALA A 884 9.40 4.55 10.87
C ALA A 884 8.17 4.85 11.76
N ALA A 885 7.71 3.85 12.54
CA ALA A 885 6.61 4.00 13.49
C ALA A 885 6.91 5.01 14.60
N LYS A 886 8.12 4.96 15.19
CA LYS A 886 8.56 5.84 16.29
C LYS A 886 8.88 7.27 15.86
N SER A 887 8.96 7.55 14.56
CA SER A 887 9.27 8.87 14.01
C SER A 887 8.02 9.56 13.43
N ASN A 888 7.88 9.54 12.10
CA ASN A 888 6.89 10.33 11.35
C ASN A 888 5.86 9.49 10.58
N LEU A 889 5.80 8.18 10.82
CA LEU A 889 4.91 7.23 10.12
C LEU A 889 5.15 7.13 8.60
N LYS A 890 6.37 7.47 8.14
CA LYS A 890 6.76 7.36 6.72
C LYS A 890 6.50 5.94 6.16
N PRO A 891 5.85 5.80 4.98
CA PRO A 891 5.63 4.50 4.37
C PRO A 891 6.93 3.79 4.00
N VAL A 892 6.94 2.48 4.24
CA VAL A 892 8.10 1.60 4.03
C VAL A 892 7.79 0.58 2.94
N THR A 893 8.73 0.36 2.03
CA THR A 893 8.75 -0.83 1.14
C THR A 893 9.82 -1.78 1.65
N LEU A 894 9.47 -3.06 1.81
CA LEU A 894 10.34 -4.08 2.39
C LEU A 894 10.45 -5.28 1.44
N GLU A 895 11.66 -5.72 1.16
CA GLU A 895 11.96 -7.00 0.50
C GLU A 895 13.02 -7.71 1.36
N LEU A 896 12.67 -8.87 1.91
CA LEU A 896 13.29 -9.40 3.14
C LEU A 896 13.77 -10.85 3.03
N GLY A 897 14.14 -11.26 1.82
CA GLY A 897 14.68 -12.60 1.59
C GLY A 897 13.61 -13.68 1.55
N GLY A 898 14.06 -14.93 1.48
CA GLY A 898 13.16 -16.04 1.19
C GLY A 898 13.67 -17.43 1.51
N LYS A 899 12.75 -18.39 1.34
CA LYS A 899 13.03 -19.82 1.35
C LYS A 899 12.21 -20.50 0.25
N SER A 900 12.49 -20.07 -0.98
CA SER A 900 11.68 -20.36 -2.16
C SER A 900 11.55 -21.88 -2.43
N PRO A 901 10.32 -22.40 -2.54
CA PRO A 901 10.10 -23.78 -2.97
C PRO A 901 10.31 -23.91 -4.48
N PHE A 902 10.98 -24.97 -4.88
CA PHE A 902 11.18 -25.40 -6.26
C PHE A 902 10.52 -26.77 -6.39
N ILE A 903 9.39 -26.86 -7.08
CA ILE A 903 8.52 -28.05 -7.09
C ILE A 903 8.67 -28.80 -8.43
N VAL A 904 9.11 -30.05 -8.35
CA VAL A 904 9.27 -30.98 -9.48
C VAL A 904 8.17 -32.05 -9.40
N CYS A 905 7.18 -31.94 -10.29
CA CYS A 905 6.07 -32.87 -10.38
C CYS A 905 6.47 -34.19 -11.08
N GLU A 906 5.60 -35.20 -11.01
CA GLU A 906 5.83 -36.53 -11.58
C GLU A 906 6.01 -36.58 -13.10
N ASP A 907 5.50 -35.56 -13.80
CA ASP A 907 5.52 -35.43 -15.26
C ASP A 907 6.60 -34.43 -15.75
N ALA A 908 7.51 -34.03 -14.87
CA ALA A 908 8.59 -33.11 -15.20
C ALA A 908 9.72 -33.79 -15.99
N ASP A 909 10.26 -33.05 -16.95
CA ASP A 909 11.56 -33.32 -17.56
C ASP A 909 12.66 -33.20 -16.49
N VAL A 910 13.12 -34.34 -15.97
CA VAL A 910 14.05 -34.42 -14.82
C VAL A 910 15.40 -33.75 -15.14
N ASP A 911 15.95 -33.98 -16.33
CA ASP A 911 17.21 -33.37 -16.76
C ASP A 911 17.11 -31.84 -16.78
N LYS A 912 16.04 -31.31 -17.38
CA LYS A 912 15.81 -29.85 -17.38
C LYS A 912 15.51 -29.31 -15.98
N ALA A 913 14.79 -30.06 -15.14
CA ALA A 913 14.49 -29.66 -13.77
C ALA A 913 15.76 -29.59 -12.92
N VAL A 914 16.71 -30.53 -13.09
CA VAL A 914 18.01 -30.53 -12.39
C VAL A 914 18.85 -29.32 -12.78
N GLU A 915 19.02 -29.01 -14.06
CA GLU A 915 19.81 -27.83 -14.48
C GLU A 915 19.21 -26.52 -13.97
N LEU A 916 17.87 -26.40 -13.97
CA LEU A 916 17.21 -25.20 -13.47
C LEU A 916 17.18 -25.13 -11.94
N ALA A 917 17.15 -26.25 -11.21
CA ALA A 917 17.30 -26.26 -9.75
C ALA A 917 18.73 -25.89 -9.33
N HIS A 918 19.72 -26.42 -10.06
CA HIS A 918 21.13 -26.08 -9.91
C HIS A 918 21.36 -24.58 -10.14
N PHE A 919 20.83 -24.02 -11.23
CA PHE A 919 20.87 -22.57 -11.47
C PHE A 919 20.18 -21.79 -10.35
N ALA A 920 18.96 -22.17 -9.98
CA ALA A 920 18.13 -21.50 -8.97
C ALA A 920 18.76 -21.40 -7.57
N VAL A 921 19.70 -22.28 -7.21
CA VAL A 921 20.31 -22.29 -5.87
C VAL A 921 21.80 -21.92 -5.85
N PHE A 922 22.54 -22.13 -6.94
CA PHE A 922 23.98 -21.84 -6.99
C PHE A 922 24.33 -20.55 -7.77
N PHE A 923 23.37 -19.91 -8.46
CA PHE A 923 23.55 -18.57 -9.03
C PHE A 923 23.92 -17.55 -7.93
N ASN A 924 24.84 -16.63 -8.24
CA ASN A 924 25.42 -15.70 -7.26
C ASN A 924 25.93 -16.38 -5.96
N GLN A 925 26.49 -17.59 -6.08
CA GLN A 925 26.97 -18.42 -4.97
C GLN A 925 25.86 -18.78 -3.95
N GLY A 926 24.58 -18.71 -4.35
CA GLY A 926 23.41 -18.87 -3.47
C GLY A 926 23.09 -17.63 -2.61
N GLN A 927 23.79 -16.52 -2.82
CA GLN A 927 23.56 -15.23 -2.16
C GLN A 927 22.42 -14.47 -2.87
N CYS A 928 21.24 -15.09 -2.94
CA CYS A 928 20.07 -14.55 -3.64
C CYS A 928 18.77 -14.80 -2.85
N CYS A 929 17.95 -13.75 -2.72
CA CYS A 929 16.71 -13.74 -1.92
C CYS A 929 15.65 -14.74 -2.41
N CYS A 930 15.59 -14.99 -3.73
CA CYS A 930 14.64 -15.92 -4.36
C CYS A 930 15.21 -17.32 -4.60
N ALA A 931 16.41 -17.63 -4.09
CA ALA A 931 17.10 -18.89 -4.38
C ALA A 931 16.22 -20.12 -4.07
N GLY A 932 16.13 -21.05 -5.03
CA GLY A 932 15.29 -22.26 -5.05
C GLY A 932 15.71 -23.36 -4.07
N SER A 933 16.02 -22.96 -2.84
CA SER A 933 16.73 -23.75 -1.83
C SER A 933 15.92 -24.88 -1.19
N ARG A 934 14.57 -24.88 -1.29
CA ARG A 934 13.72 -26.04 -0.95
C ARG A 934 13.25 -26.73 -2.22
N THR A 935 13.98 -27.74 -2.68
CA THR A 935 13.62 -28.51 -3.86
C THR A 935 12.69 -29.66 -3.47
N TYR A 936 11.38 -29.49 -3.65
CA TYR A 936 10.37 -30.53 -3.44
C TYR A 936 10.25 -31.39 -4.71
N VAL A 937 10.53 -32.68 -4.61
CA VAL A 937 10.53 -33.61 -5.75
C VAL A 937 9.54 -34.76 -5.50
N HIS A 938 8.73 -35.06 -6.51
CA HIS A 938 7.72 -36.11 -6.41
C HIS A 938 8.36 -37.50 -6.27
N GLU A 939 7.79 -38.37 -5.44
CA GLU A 939 8.36 -39.68 -5.08
C GLU A 939 8.80 -40.53 -6.29
N ARG A 940 8.05 -40.47 -7.40
CA ARG A 940 8.34 -41.19 -8.66
C ARG A 940 9.66 -40.82 -9.36
N VAL A 941 10.16 -39.60 -9.18
CA VAL A 941 11.37 -39.08 -9.87
C VAL A 941 12.46 -38.64 -8.87
N TYR A 942 12.25 -38.91 -7.58
CA TYR A 942 13.13 -38.44 -6.50
C TYR A 942 14.56 -38.98 -6.61
N ASP A 943 14.73 -40.30 -6.71
CA ASP A 943 16.06 -40.92 -6.67
C ASP A 943 16.89 -40.54 -7.91
N GLU A 944 16.26 -40.48 -9.10
CA GLU A 944 16.89 -40.00 -10.34
C GLU A 944 17.31 -38.53 -10.23
N PHE A 945 16.46 -37.68 -9.66
CA PHE A 945 16.76 -36.25 -9.48
C PHE A 945 17.92 -36.04 -8.52
N VAL A 946 17.98 -36.77 -7.39
CA VAL A 946 19.06 -36.64 -6.40
C VAL A 946 20.42 -36.99 -7.00
N GLU A 947 20.54 -38.12 -7.70
CA GLU A 947 21.80 -38.53 -8.33
C GLU A 947 22.25 -37.55 -9.43
N LYS A 948 21.32 -37.05 -10.25
CA LYS A 948 21.62 -36.04 -11.28
C LYS A 948 22.00 -34.69 -10.66
N ALA A 949 21.31 -34.23 -9.60
CA ALA A 949 21.62 -32.99 -8.90
C ALA A 949 23.01 -33.02 -8.24
N LYS A 950 23.35 -34.14 -7.60
CA LYS A 950 24.67 -34.45 -7.04
C LYS A 950 25.78 -34.41 -8.09
N ALA A 951 25.56 -35.04 -9.25
CA ALA A 951 26.52 -35.02 -10.36
C ALA A 951 26.71 -33.59 -10.90
N ARG A 952 25.62 -32.84 -11.13
CA ARG A 952 25.71 -31.47 -11.66
C ARG A 952 26.33 -30.50 -10.65
N ALA A 953 25.98 -30.58 -9.37
CA ALA A 953 26.61 -29.81 -8.29
C ALA A 953 28.13 -30.04 -8.23
N SER A 954 28.57 -31.31 -8.31
CA SER A 954 30.00 -31.67 -8.28
C SER A 954 30.79 -31.20 -9.51
N SER A 955 30.12 -30.98 -10.64
CA SER A 955 30.75 -30.49 -11.88
C SER A 955 30.99 -28.98 -11.93
N ARG A 956 30.40 -28.21 -11.00
CA ARG A 956 30.38 -26.75 -11.06
C ARG A 956 31.72 -26.13 -10.69
N VAL A 957 32.24 -25.27 -11.56
CA VAL A 957 33.57 -24.68 -11.40
C VAL A 957 33.55 -23.54 -10.38
N VAL A 958 34.20 -23.76 -9.23
CA VAL A 958 34.46 -22.74 -8.21
C VAL A 958 35.90 -22.22 -8.38
N GLY A 959 36.12 -20.91 -8.26
CA GLY A 959 37.46 -20.31 -8.40
C GLY A 959 37.45 -18.78 -8.41
N ASP A 960 38.54 -18.15 -8.86
CA ASP A 960 38.61 -16.68 -8.97
C ASP A 960 37.52 -16.18 -9.94
N PRO A 961 36.60 -15.28 -9.52
CA PRO A 961 35.51 -14.77 -10.35
C PRO A 961 35.95 -14.02 -11.63
N PHE A 962 37.22 -13.60 -11.75
CA PHE A 962 37.75 -13.00 -12.98
C PHE A 962 38.28 -14.03 -13.98
N LYS A 963 38.46 -15.31 -13.60
CA LYS A 963 38.98 -16.37 -14.47
C LYS A 963 37.87 -16.88 -15.40
N GLU A 964 38.14 -16.98 -16.70
CA GLU A 964 37.15 -17.50 -17.64
C GLU A 964 36.80 -18.96 -17.33
N GLY A 965 35.51 -19.30 -17.44
CA GLY A 965 34.98 -20.63 -17.15
C GLY A 965 34.60 -20.86 -15.69
N VAL A 966 34.96 -19.97 -14.75
CA VAL A 966 34.48 -20.04 -13.37
C VAL A 966 32.99 -19.69 -13.31
N GLU A 967 32.20 -20.58 -12.70
CA GLU A 967 30.76 -20.40 -12.49
C GLU A 967 30.43 -19.82 -11.10
N GLN A 968 31.36 -19.94 -10.13
CA GLN A 968 31.13 -19.61 -8.73
C GLN A 968 32.38 -19.01 -8.05
N GLY A 969 32.24 -17.81 -7.49
CA GLY A 969 33.28 -17.17 -6.67
C GLY A 969 33.16 -17.46 -5.15
N PRO A 970 33.80 -16.64 -4.30
CA PRO A 970 33.69 -16.72 -2.84
C PRO A 970 32.38 -16.12 -2.30
N GLN A 971 32.06 -16.40 -1.03
CA GLN A 971 31.03 -15.67 -0.27
C GLN A 971 31.52 -14.24 0.07
N ILE A 972 30.59 -13.32 0.33
CA ILE A 972 30.90 -11.88 0.50
C ILE A 972 31.89 -11.56 1.62
N ASP A 973 31.78 -12.22 2.78
CA ASP A 973 32.61 -11.95 3.94
C ASP A 973 32.74 -13.20 4.84
N LEU A 974 33.66 -13.14 5.80
CA LEU A 974 33.92 -14.22 6.75
C LEU A 974 32.66 -14.61 7.54
N LYS A 975 31.83 -13.64 7.93
CA LYS A 975 30.65 -13.88 8.77
C LYS A 975 29.57 -14.65 8.00
N GLN A 976 29.35 -14.30 6.74
CA GLN A 976 28.41 -15.02 5.86
C GLN A 976 28.94 -16.42 5.54
N TYR A 977 30.24 -16.56 5.31
CA TYR A 977 30.91 -17.85 5.14
C TYR A 977 30.75 -18.78 6.36
N GLU A 978 31.05 -18.29 7.57
CA GLU A 978 30.89 -19.03 8.83
C GLU A 978 29.42 -19.42 9.09
N LYS A 979 28.48 -18.49 8.83
CA LYS A 979 27.04 -18.77 8.89
C LYS A 979 26.67 -19.95 8.00
N ILE A 980 27.12 -19.97 6.74
CA ILE A 980 26.78 -21.05 5.80
C ILE A 980 27.34 -22.40 6.26
N LEU A 981 28.60 -22.44 6.74
CA LEU A 981 29.18 -23.67 7.28
C LEU A 981 28.41 -24.19 8.51
N MET A 982 27.94 -23.30 9.39
CA MET A 982 27.07 -23.67 10.51
C MET A 982 25.74 -24.29 10.03
N PHE A 983 25.12 -23.76 8.97
CA PHE A 983 23.92 -24.38 8.38
C PHE A 983 24.20 -25.77 7.79
N ILE A 984 25.34 -25.94 7.09
CA ILE A 984 25.75 -27.24 6.54
C ILE A 984 25.94 -28.26 7.67
N GLN A 985 26.68 -27.89 8.72
CA GLN A 985 26.91 -28.73 9.89
C GLN A 985 25.59 -29.13 10.57
N SER A 986 24.67 -28.17 10.76
CA SER A 986 23.33 -28.43 11.31
C SER A 986 22.50 -29.39 10.44
N GLY A 987 22.68 -29.37 9.11
CA GLY A 987 22.06 -30.35 8.21
C GLY A 987 22.54 -31.79 8.46
N ILE A 988 23.85 -31.97 8.60
CA ILE A 988 24.49 -33.26 8.92
C ILE A 988 24.02 -33.75 10.30
N GLU A 989 24.08 -32.90 11.32
CA GLU A 989 23.67 -33.22 12.69
C GLU A 989 22.17 -33.55 12.83
N SER A 990 21.33 -32.94 11.98
CA SER A 990 19.88 -33.24 11.93
C SER A 990 19.56 -34.57 11.22
N GLY A 991 20.57 -35.24 10.65
CA GLY A 991 20.42 -36.49 9.91
C GLY A 991 19.89 -36.33 8.47
N ALA A 992 20.19 -35.20 7.81
CA ALA A 992 20.05 -35.10 6.36
C ALA A 992 21.24 -35.76 5.65
N SER A 993 21.00 -36.37 4.49
CA SER A 993 22.00 -37.07 3.70
C SER A 993 22.83 -36.06 2.88
N LEU A 994 24.13 -35.91 3.18
CA LEU A 994 25.03 -35.03 2.42
C LEU A 994 25.51 -35.73 1.14
N GLU A 995 25.03 -35.28 -0.01
CA GLU A 995 25.30 -35.91 -1.31
C GLU A 995 26.56 -35.38 -2.00
N SER A 996 26.83 -34.08 -1.87
CA SER A 996 28.02 -33.43 -2.42
C SER A 996 28.30 -32.12 -1.68
N GLY A 997 29.54 -31.64 -1.78
CA GLY A 997 30.01 -30.40 -1.16
C GLY A 997 30.19 -30.53 0.35
N GLY A 998 29.60 -29.62 1.12
CA GLY A 998 29.63 -29.61 2.58
C GLY A 998 30.91 -29.03 3.22
N GLU A 999 31.87 -28.57 2.42
CA GLU A 999 33.19 -28.15 2.93
C GLU A 999 33.75 -26.90 2.23
N ARG A 1000 34.82 -26.36 2.82
CA ARG A 1000 35.63 -25.26 2.27
C ARG A 1000 36.34 -25.71 0.99
N MET A 1001 36.57 -24.77 0.07
CA MET A 1001 37.57 -24.94 -0.99
C MET A 1001 38.78 -24.03 -0.74
N GLY A 1002 39.99 -24.59 -0.76
CA GLY A 1002 41.24 -23.84 -0.59
C GLY A 1002 41.49 -23.30 0.83
N THR A 1003 42.55 -22.51 0.99
CA THR A 1003 43.03 -21.98 2.28
C THR A 1003 42.89 -20.46 2.44
N LYS A 1004 42.84 -19.70 1.34
CA LYS A 1004 42.59 -18.25 1.29
C LYS A 1004 41.23 -17.95 0.65
N GLY A 1005 40.58 -16.86 1.06
CA GLY A 1005 39.24 -16.49 0.59
C GLY A 1005 38.10 -17.33 1.16
N TYR A 1006 36.87 -16.92 0.84
CA TYR A 1006 35.63 -17.42 1.45
C TYR A 1006 34.88 -18.44 0.56
N TYR A 1007 35.60 -19.39 -0.03
CA TYR A 1007 35.02 -20.35 -0.98
C TYR A 1007 34.38 -21.58 -0.28
N ILE A 1008 33.15 -21.90 -0.67
CA ILE A 1008 32.38 -23.06 -0.20
C ILE A 1008 32.00 -23.92 -1.42
N LYS A 1009 32.12 -25.24 -1.31
CA LYS A 1009 31.73 -26.16 -2.39
C LYS A 1009 30.19 -26.17 -2.58
N PRO A 1010 29.68 -26.34 -3.81
CA PRO A 1010 28.24 -26.48 -4.07
C PRO A 1010 27.70 -27.67 -3.29
N THR A 1011 26.79 -27.42 -2.34
CA THR A 1011 26.34 -28.42 -1.37
C THR A 1011 24.93 -28.90 -1.67
N VAL A 1012 24.72 -30.21 -1.62
CA VAL A 1012 23.41 -30.84 -1.84
C VAL A 1012 23.08 -31.77 -0.67
N PHE A 1013 21.93 -31.55 -0.05
CA PHE A 1013 21.34 -32.45 0.94
C PHE A 1013 20.09 -33.13 0.36
N SER A 1014 20.02 -34.45 0.51
CA SER A 1014 18.81 -35.26 0.30
C SER A 1014 18.18 -35.65 1.66
N ASP A 1015 16.97 -36.21 1.60
CA ASP A 1015 16.17 -36.67 2.75
C ASP A 1015 15.90 -35.61 3.82
N VAL A 1016 15.83 -34.34 3.39
CA VAL A 1016 15.57 -33.20 4.26
C VAL A 1016 14.10 -33.20 4.73
N LYS A 1017 13.89 -32.95 6.02
CA LYS A 1017 12.59 -32.84 6.67
C LYS A 1017 12.24 -31.36 6.91
N ASP A 1018 10.95 -31.00 6.86
CA ASP A 1018 10.51 -29.60 6.97
C ASP A 1018 10.80 -28.96 8.35
N ASP A 1019 11.09 -29.77 9.37
CA ASP A 1019 11.46 -29.30 10.70
C ASP A 1019 12.94 -28.92 10.84
N MET A 1020 13.81 -29.37 9.93
CA MET A 1020 15.25 -29.08 9.94
C MET A 1020 15.55 -27.58 9.70
N LEU A 1021 16.62 -27.09 10.30
CA LEU A 1021 17.04 -25.69 10.17
C LEU A 1021 17.34 -25.31 8.71
N ILE A 1022 17.98 -26.20 7.95
CA ILE A 1022 18.25 -26.03 6.51
C ILE A 1022 16.99 -26.00 5.63
N ALA A 1023 15.84 -26.46 6.13
CA ALA A 1023 14.55 -26.35 5.46
C ALA A 1023 13.81 -25.05 5.82
N LYS A 1024 13.87 -24.63 7.09
CA LYS A 1024 13.14 -23.46 7.61
C LYS A 1024 13.78 -22.11 7.26
N ASP A 1025 15.10 -22.02 7.34
CA ASP A 1025 15.81 -20.75 7.48
C ASP A 1025 16.65 -20.40 6.24
N GLU A 1026 16.80 -19.09 6.02
CA GLU A 1026 17.53 -18.54 4.87
C GLU A 1026 19.04 -18.66 5.09
N ILE A 1027 19.63 -19.65 4.42
CA ILE A 1027 21.07 -19.93 4.43
C ILE A 1027 21.81 -18.78 3.72
N PHE A 1028 21.32 -18.40 2.53
CA PHE A 1028 21.91 -17.38 1.65
C PHE A 1028 23.32 -17.76 1.17
N GLY A 1029 23.46 -19.01 0.75
CA GLY A 1029 24.72 -19.63 0.30
C GLY A 1029 24.43 -20.88 -0.55
N PRO A 1030 25.47 -21.56 -1.06
CA PRO A 1030 25.35 -22.56 -2.12
C PRO A 1030 24.95 -23.93 -1.54
N VAL A 1031 23.72 -24.02 -1.01
CA VAL A 1031 23.19 -25.20 -0.31
C VAL A 1031 21.76 -25.50 -0.80
N GLN A 1032 21.61 -26.66 -1.45
CA GLN A 1032 20.32 -27.20 -1.87
C GLN A 1032 19.76 -28.18 -0.84
N SER A 1033 18.49 -28.01 -0.45
CA SER A 1033 17.77 -28.95 0.40
C SER A 1033 16.69 -29.66 -0.44
N ILE A 1034 16.83 -30.97 -0.65
CA ILE A 1034 15.89 -31.78 -1.44
C ILE A 1034 14.93 -32.52 -0.49
N LEU A 1035 13.63 -32.37 -0.73
CA LEU A 1035 12.53 -32.96 0.04
C LEU A 1035 11.64 -33.80 -0.88
N LYS A 1036 11.19 -34.97 -0.42
CA LYS A 1036 10.29 -35.88 -1.16
C LYS A 1036 8.82 -35.56 -0.84
N PHE A 1037 7.92 -35.57 -1.83
CA PHE A 1037 6.46 -35.44 -1.64
C PHE A 1037 5.66 -36.41 -2.52
N LYS A 1038 4.38 -36.59 -2.22
CA LYS A 1038 3.49 -37.55 -2.89
C LYS A 1038 2.28 -36.94 -3.58
N ASP A 1039 1.66 -35.89 -3.04
CA ASP A 1039 0.47 -35.30 -3.67
C ASP A 1039 0.48 -33.76 -3.70
N LEU A 1040 -0.36 -33.18 -4.57
CA LEU A 1040 -0.43 -31.73 -4.75
C LEU A 1040 -0.95 -31.00 -3.50
N GLY A 1041 -1.90 -31.57 -2.76
CA GLY A 1041 -2.39 -30.98 -1.53
C GLY A 1041 -1.33 -30.98 -0.42
N GLU A 1042 -0.55 -32.05 -0.33
CA GLU A 1042 0.61 -32.17 0.56
C GLU A 1042 1.68 -31.13 0.24
N VAL A 1043 2.14 -31.04 -1.01
CA VAL A 1043 3.20 -30.08 -1.38
C VAL A 1043 2.75 -28.63 -1.27
N ILE A 1044 1.47 -28.32 -1.54
CA ILE A 1044 0.90 -26.97 -1.32
C ILE A 1044 0.98 -26.60 0.16
N ARG A 1045 0.58 -27.49 1.08
CA ARG A 1045 0.66 -27.23 2.53
C ARG A 1045 2.11 -27.03 2.96
N ARG A 1046 3.03 -27.91 2.56
CA ARG A 1046 4.47 -27.86 2.95
C ARG A 1046 5.21 -26.67 2.34
N ALA A 1047 4.95 -26.34 1.08
CA ALA A 1047 5.52 -25.16 0.42
C ALA A 1047 5.11 -23.84 1.13
N ASN A 1048 3.83 -23.72 1.51
CA ASN A 1048 3.26 -22.57 2.22
C ASN A 1048 3.61 -22.52 3.72
N ALA A 1049 4.03 -23.64 4.32
CA ALA A 1049 4.50 -23.76 5.71
C ALA A 1049 5.90 -23.16 5.95
N SER A 1050 6.19 -22.01 5.33
CA SER A 1050 7.36 -21.17 5.59
C SER A 1050 6.91 -19.80 6.08
N ARG A 1051 7.72 -19.12 6.90
CA ARG A 1051 7.45 -17.72 7.28
C ARG A 1051 7.60 -16.73 6.11
N TYR A 1052 8.32 -17.14 5.08
CA TYR A 1052 8.61 -16.39 3.85
C TYR A 1052 7.56 -16.61 2.76
N GLY A 1053 7.59 -15.76 1.73
CA GLY A 1053 6.67 -15.78 0.60
C GLY A 1053 7.18 -15.01 -0.62
N LEU A 1054 8.46 -15.13 -0.98
CA LEU A 1054 9.04 -14.33 -2.07
C LEU A 1054 8.75 -14.90 -3.47
N ALA A 1055 9.36 -16.03 -3.82
CA ALA A 1055 9.24 -16.65 -5.14
C ALA A 1055 9.07 -18.18 -5.05
N ALA A 1056 8.63 -18.83 -6.13
CA ALA A 1056 8.60 -20.28 -6.29
C ALA A 1056 8.88 -20.71 -7.74
N GLY A 1057 9.39 -21.94 -7.91
CA GLY A 1057 9.50 -22.62 -9.20
C GLY A 1057 8.55 -23.82 -9.29
N VAL A 1058 7.95 -24.06 -10.46
CA VAL A 1058 7.02 -25.18 -10.71
C VAL A 1058 7.37 -25.86 -12.03
N PHE A 1059 7.58 -27.17 -11.99
CA PHE A 1059 8.03 -27.98 -13.13
C PHE A 1059 7.04 -29.13 -13.36
N THR A 1060 6.31 -29.04 -14.47
CA THR A 1060 5.23 -29.96 -14.87
C THR A 1060 4.87 -29.71 -16.34
N HIS A 1061 4.29 -30.68 -17.02
CA HIS A 1061 3.69 -30.54 -18.35
C HIS A 1061 2.16 -30.40 -18.29
N ASN A 1062 1.54 -30.72 -17.15
CA ASN A 1062 0.12 -30.58 -16.89
C ASN A 1062 -0.26 -29.12 -16.55
N ILE A 1063 -1.15 -28.53 -17.38
CA ILE A 1063 -1.63 -27.16 -17.21
C ILE A 1063 -2.52 -26.96 -15.97
N ASP A 1064 -3.30 -27.96 -15.58
CA ASP A 1064 -4.18 -27.90 -14.40
C ASP A 1064 -3.35 -27.95 -13.12
N THR A 1065 -2.30 -28.78 -13.08
CA THR A 1065 -1.29 -28.79 -12.02
C THR A 1065 -0.60 -27.43 -11.91
N ALA A 1066 -0.13 -26.88 -13.05
CA ALA A 1066 0.54 -25.58 -13.09
C ALA A 1066 -0.36 -24.44 -12.58
N ASN A 1067 -1.62 -24.38 -13.04
CA ASN A 1067 -2.61 -23.39 -12.60
C ASN A 1067 -2.97 -23.54 -11.12
N THR A 1068 -3.14 -24.78 -10.64
CA THR A 1068 -3.47 -25.08 -9.24
C THR A 1068 -2.34 -24.61 -8.32
N LEU A 1069 -1.09 -25.01 -8.60
CA LEU A 1069 0.07 -24.62 -7.80
C LEU A 1069 0.29 -23.10 -7.82
N THR A 1070 0.19 -22.49 -9.00
CA THR A 1070 0.37 -21.03 -9.16
C THR A 1070 -0.58 -20.22 -8.28
N ARG A 1071 -1.84 -20.62 -8.18
CA ARG A 1071 -2.85 -19.92 -7.36
C ARG A 1071 -2.79 -20.31 -5.87
N ALA A 1072 -2.35 -21.53 -5.55
CA ALA A 1072 -2.28 -22.02 -4.17
C ALA A 1072 -1.02 -21.59 -3.41
N LEU A 1073 0.09 -21.32 -4.09
CA LEU A 1073 1.34 -20.89 -3.47
C LEU A 1073 1.28 -19.41 -3.02
N ARG A 1074 1.57 -19.14 -1.75
CA ARG A 1074 1.55 -17.80 -1.13
C ARG A 1074 2.88 -17.08 -1.35
N VAL A 1075 3.20 -16.81 -2.61
CA VAL A 1075 4.45 -16.16 -3.06
C VAL A 1075 4.18 -15.02 -4.05
N GLY A 1076 5.08 -14.03 -4.12
CA GLY A 1076 4.97 -12.90 -5.04
C GLY A 1076 5.42 -13.17 -6.48
N THR A 1077 6.14 -14.26 -6.76
CA THR A 1077 6.51 -14.68 -8.12
C THR A 1077 6.48 -16.19 -8.27
N VAL A 1078 5.90 -16.70 -9.37
CA VAL A 1078 5.92 -18.12 -9.74
C VAL A 1078 6.52 -18.26 -11.13
N TRP A 1079 7.62 -19.00 -11.25
CA TRP A 1079 8.21 -19.38 -12.54
C TRP A 1079 7.80 -20.81 -12.90
N ILE A 1080 7.21 -20.99 -14.09
CA ILE A 1080 6.71 -22.27 -14.58
C ILE A 1080 7.62 -22.76 -15.71
N ASN A 1081 8.27 -23.91 -15.50
CA ASN A 1081 9.25 -24.51 -16.40
C ASN A 1081 10.44 -23.58 -16.78
N CYS A 1082 10.73 -22.61 -15.90
CA CYS A 1082 11.84 -21.66 -15.93
C CYS A 1082 12.15 -21.22 -14.48
N PHE A 1083 13.19 -20.43 -14.26
CA PHE A 1083 13.52 -19.85 -12.94
C PHE A 1083 14.36 -18.57 -13.13
N ASP A 1084 14.34 -17.65 -12.15
CA ASP A 1084 15.09 -16.37 -12.16
C ASP A 1084 14.95 -15.56 -13.46
N ILE A 1085 13.76 -15.63 -14.08
CA ILE A 1085 13.42 -14.79 -15.24
C ILE A 1085 13.01 -13.42 -14.73
N PHE A 1086 13.96 -12.49 -14.79
CA PHE A 1086 13.78 -11.07 -14.46
C PHE A 1086 13.70 -10.21 -15.72
N ASP A 1087 12.76 -9.27 -15.70
CA ASP A 1087 12.61 -8.19 -16.67
C ASP A 1087 12.20 -6.92 -15.90
N ALA A 1088 12.47 -5.74 -16.46
CA ALA A 1088 12.17 -4.44 -15.88
C ALA A 1088 10.66 -4.20 -15.71
N ALA A 1089 9.82 -4.79 -16.57
CA ALA A 1089 8.36 -4.68 -16.53
C ALA A 1089 7.70 -5.62 -15.52
N ILE A 1090 8.35 -6.72 -15.14
CA ILE A 1090 7.79 -7.75 -14.25
C ILE A 1090 7.92 -7.27 -12.79
N PRO A 1091 6.83 -7.09 -12.02
CA PRO A 1091 6.92 -6.73 -10.61
C PRO A 1091 7.50 -7.87 -9.77
N PHE A 1092 8.21 -7.54 -8.70
CA PHE A 1092 8.83 -8.49 -7.78
C PHE A 1092 8.70 -8.00 -6.33
N GLY A 1093 8.53 -8.90 -5.37
CA GLY A 1093 8.42 -8.56 -3.94
C GLY A 1093 7.56 -9.57 -3.18
N GLY A 1094 7.73 -9.62 -1.86
CA GLY A 1094 7.23 -10.72 -1.03
C GLY A 1094 5.75 -10.72 -0.65
N TYR A 1095 5.34 -11.87 -0.13
CA TYR A 1095 4.22 -12.09 0.81
C TYR A 1095 4.81 -12.43 2.19
N LYS A 1096 3.99 -12.36 3.26
CA LYS A 1096 4.36 -12.78 4.63
C LYS A 1096 5.63 -12.04 5.12
N MET A 1097 6.55 -12.72 5.82
CA MET A 1097 7.78 -12.09 6.32
C MET A 1097 8.84 -11.80 5.24
N SER A 1098 8.59 -12.12 3.96
CA SER A 1098 9.44 -11.62 2.85
C SER A 1098 9.20 -10.13 2.54
N GLY A 1099 8.35 -9.44 3.31
CA GLY A 1099 8.10 -8.01 3.22
C GLY A 1099 6.87 -7.64 2.39
N HIS A 1100 6.74 -6.35 2.08
CA HIS A 1100 5.55 -5.79 1.43
C HIS A 1100 5.89 -4.62 0.49
N GLY A 1101 5.06 -4.47 -0.55
CA GLY A 1101 5.30 -3.61 -1.71
C GLY A 1101 5.91 -4.40 -2.88
N ARG A 1102 6.11 -3.72 -4.01
CA ARG A 1102 6.71 -4.32 -5.22
C ARG A 1102 7.79 -3.41 -5.79
N GLU A 1103 8.93 -4.01 -6.11
CA GLU A 1103 9.99 -3.44 -6.92
C GLU A 1103 9.78 -3.84 -8.39
N LYS A 1104 10.37 -3.11 -9.34
CA LYS A 1104 10.19 -3.31 -10.80
C LYS A 1104 8.74 -3.08 -11.28
N GLY A 1105 8.56 -3.01 -12.60
CA GLY A 1105 7.27 -2.81 -13.25
C GLY A 1105 6.59 -1.49 -12.93
N GLU A 1106 5.37 -1.30 -13.44
CA GLU A 1106 4.53 -0.14 -13.12
C GLU A 1106 4.09 -0.09 -11.65
N TYR A 1107 4.07 -1.25 -10.96
CA TYR A 1107 3.66 -1.34 -9.57
C TYR A 1107 4.62 -0.63 -8.61
N SER A 1108 5.91 -0.59 -8.94
CA SER A 1108 6.91 0.13 -8.14
C SER A 1108 6.75 1.65 -8.15
N LEU A 1109 6.26 2.24 -9.25
CA LEU A 1109 6.03 3.69 -9.37
C LEU A 1109 5.08 4.20 -8.29
N LYS A 1110 4.03 3.40 -8.00
CA LYS A 1110 3.00 3.68 -6.99
C LYS A 1110 3.58 3.77 -5.57
N ASN A 1111 4.75 3.18 -5.29
CA ASN A 1111 5.43 3.35 -4.00
C ASN A 1111 6.02 4.76 -3.83
N TYR A 1112 6.31 5.47 -4.94
CA TYR A 1112 7.00 6.77 -4.97
C TYR A 1112 6.06 7.92 -5.40
N LEU A 1113 4.75 7.65 -5.35
CA LEU A 1113 3.69 8.58 -5.69
C LEU A 1113 2.68 8.64 -4.56
N GLN A 1114 2.08 9.80 -4.39
CA GLN A 1114 0.94 10.04 -3.52
C GLN A 1114 -0.29 10.36 -4.37
N VAL A 1115 -1.44 9.80 -3.99
CA VAL A 1115 -2.71 10.01 -4.69
C VAL A 1115 -3.47 11.13 -4.00
N LYS A 1116 -3.67 12.27 -4.68
CA LYS A 1116 -4.48 13.38 -4.18
C LYS A 1116 -5.81 13.42 -4.93
N ALA A 1117 -6.93 13.41 -4.24
CA ALA A 1117 -8.24 13.71 -4.85
C ALA A 1117 -8.45 15.22 -4.90
N VAL A 1118 -8.92 15.74 -6.03
CA VAL A 1118 -9.36 17.13 -6.20
C VAL A 1118 -10.81 17.13 -6.65
N VAL A 1119 -11.66 17.87 -5.94
CA VAL A 1119 -13.11 17.96 -6.16
C VAL A 1119 -13.49 19.42 -6.41
N THR A 1120 -14.34 19.68 -7.40
CA THR A 1120 -14.83 21.02 -7.73
C THR A 1120 -16.28 20.96 -8.21
N PRO A 1121 -17.20 21.82 -7.73
CA PRO A 1121 -18.58 21.82 -8.20
C PRO A 1121 -18.69 22.32 -9.65
N LEU A 1122 -19.61 21.72 -10.40
CA LEU A 1122 -19.93 22.09 -11.78
C LEU A 1122 -21.19 22.98 -11.81
N LYS A 1123 -21.09 24.14 -12.47
CA LYS A 1123 -22.23 25.03 -12.76
C LYS A 1123 -22.68 24.80 -14.20
N ASN A 1124 -23.97 24.49 -14.40
CA ASN A 1124 -24.58 24.19 -15.70
C ASN A 1124 -23.85 23.11 -16.55
N PRO A 1125 -23.54 21.92 -15.99
CA PRO A 1125 -22.90 20.84 -16.73
C PRO A 1125 -23.76 20.36 -17.90
N ALA A 1126 -23.16 20.14 -19.07
CA ALA A 1126 -23.86 19.61 -20.25
C ALA A 1126 -24.18 18.10 -20.13
N TRP A 1127 -23.40 17.39 -19.32
CA TRP A 1127 -23.58 16.00 -18.89
C TRP A 1127 -22.80 15.81 -17.57
N LEU A 1128 -23.10 14.73 -16.84
CA LEU A 1128 -22.44 14.30 -15.60
C LEU A 1128 -21.80 12.93 -15.81
#